data_AF-A0A7X0MVL8-F1
#
_entry.id   AF-A0A7X0MVL8-F1
#
_cell.length_a   1.000
_cell.length_b   1.000
_cell.length_c   1.000
_cell.angle_alpha   90.00
_cell.angle_beta   90.00
_cell.angle_gamma   90.00
#
_symmetry.space_group_name_H-M   'P 1'
#
loop_
_entity.id
_entity.type
_entity.pdbx_description
1 polymer ?
#
loop_
_entity_poly.entity_id
_entity_poly.type
_entity_poly.pdbx_seq_one_letter_code
_entity_poly.pdbx_strand_id
1 'polypeptide(L)'
;MRLSRKGFSLKQWLLAAASLSLLSCGGGGGGSGTAPNQGTPTPPPPPPPVVCEGGCATADSFLRSAEVEVVVQQAVAEAKALGVAATIAVVDRVGNVLAVYRTADIDTSKSLLISTNNTGPSDIDGGLENIELPLAVGADALAAISKAITGAYLSTEGNAFSSRVANQIVQEHFNPGERVQPAGPLFGVQFSQFACSDFTLDNSVPGIGPKQSPLGLSADPGGFPLYKDNVPVGGVGVIAGDFIYTIDKVITDSDMDQDELIALAATVGFEAPVDRRGDRITVDGKVLRYSDVEYSQLTATPGGAAALTASDGQYITVPDYLDVPLRDGRAFGQADSGIRADTTTYPGRDAFVFVDAAGQDRFPPTAGTELSAEEVQAIIDEALGVANQARAQIRRPLSTQARVTISVVDANGDVLGMARTRDAPIFGADVSLQKARTAAFFSSTGAADFLQNLPLTQYLNPDLSPKREIDIANYVQALADFLEDSSALRNGIAFSDRAGGNLSRPFYPDGIDNAPPGPLSKPAGEWSPFSTGLQLDLAMNAVVSHLLHVAGLQAEDVGPNCVGVPFGGTASSAGNNVANGIQIFPGSVPIYKGNTLVGGIGISGDGVDQDDMIAFLGVHRAAEKMNGSFNNAPPEIRADTLTPKGTRLRYISCPQTPFIGSDEQNVCAGK
;
A
#
# COMPACT_ATOMS: atom_id res chain seq x y z
N MET A 1 -12.10 50.47 -34.72
CA MET A 1 -11.80 51.61 -35.63
C MET A 1 -11.01 51.07 -36.83
N ARG A 2 -10.90 51.83 -37.94
CA ARG A 2 -10.10 51.49 -39.16
C ARG A 2 -8.59 51.32 -38.84
N LEU A 3 -7.70 50.60 -39.56
CA LEU A 3 -7.66 49.72 -40.78
C LEU A 3 -6.48 48.71 -40.60
N SER A 4 -6.49 47.46 -41.10
CA SER A 4 -5.87 46.96 -42.38
C SER A 4 -4.40 47.39 -42.63
N ARG A 5 -3.43 46.59 -43.11
CA ARG A 5 -3.28 45.23 -43.74
C ARG A 5 -1.80 44.78 -43.52
N LYS A 6 -1.16 43.67 -43.98
CA LYS A 6 -1.27 42.56 -44.99
C LYS A 6 -0.31 41.42 -44.48
N GLY A 7 -0.13 40.20 -45.02
CA GLY A 7 -0.82 39.43 -46.06
C GLY A 7 0.07 38.37 -46.78
N PHE A 8 -0.02 37.09 -46.36
CA PHE A 8 0.21 35.80 -47.06
C PHE A 8 1.45 35.49 -47.97
N SER A 9 1.89 34.21 -47.86
CA SER A 9 2.32 33.26 -48.95
C SER A 9 3.79 32.77 -48.92
N LEU A 10 4.17 31.53 -49.30
CA LEU A 10 3.60 30.16 -49.19
C LEU A 10 4.65 29.14 -49.76
N LYS A 11 4.71 27.88 -49.27
CA LYS A 11 5.38 26.68 -49.89
C LYS A 11 6.94 26.70 -49.96
N GLN A 12 7.70 25.59 -50.07
CA GLN A 12 7.54 24.12 -49.87
C GLN A 12 8.93 23.42 -50.11
N TRP A 13 9.08 22.10 -49.89
CA TRP A 13 10.25 21.22 -50.19
C TRP A 13 11.48 21.35 -49.25
N LEU A 14 12.39 20.36 -49.10
CA LEU A 14 12.31 18.90 -48.88
C LEU A 14 13.73 18.35 -48.54
N LEU A 15 13.84 17.25 -47.78
CA LEU A 15 14.98 16.29 -47.62
C LEU A 15 16.46 16.78 -47.68
N ALA A 16 17.25 16.45 -46.65
CA ALA A 16 18.48 15.63 -46.75
C ALA A 16 19.23 15.52 -45.39
N ALA A 17 20.11 14.53 -45.24
CA ALA A 17 21.00 14.35 -44.09
C ALA A 17 22.47 14.33 -44.51
N ALA A 18 23.38 14.73 -43.61
CA ALA A 18 24.75 14.22 -43.54
C ALA A 18 25.42 14.65 -42.21
N SER A 19 26.28 13.79 -41.67
CA SER A 19 27.17 14.10 -40.54
C SER A 19 28.47 14.76 -41.01
N LEU A 20 29.16 15.45 -40.10
CA LEU A 20 30.59 15.73 -40.25
C LEU A 20 31.29 15.64 -38.90
N SER A 21 32.42 14.94 -38.86
CA SER A 21 33.33 14.85 -37.71
C SER A 21 34.66 15.52 -38.05
N LEU A 22 35.35 16.06 -37.04
CA LEU A 22 36.70 16.60 -37.20
C LEU A 22 37.60 16.13 -36.04
N LEU A 23 38.66 15.43 -36.42
CA LEU A 23 39.83 15.15 -35.59
C LEU A 23 40.83 16.32 -35.70
N SER A 24 41.63 16.53 -34.66
CA SER A 24 42.90 17.25 -34.78
C SER A 24 44.01 16.49 -34.07
N CYS A 25 45.15 16.38 -34.72
CA CYS A 25 46.43 16.11 -34.05
C CYS A 25 46.80 17.32 -33.17
N GLY A 26 47.71 17.25 -32.20
CA GLY A 26 48.63 16.16 -31.84
C GLY A 26 50.05 16.69 -31.78
N GLY A 27 50.75 16.49 -30.65
CA GLY A 27 52.09 17.04 -30.44
C GLY A 27 52.81 16.30 -29.32
N GLY A 28 54.00 15.79 -29.62
CA GLY A 28 54.86 15.10 -28.67
C GLY A 28 56.23 15.78 -28.57
N GLY A 29 56.77 15.83 -27.36
CA GLY A 29 58.14 16.22 -27.05
C GLY A 29 58.56 15.47 -25.79
N GLY A 30 59.82 15.03 -25.72
CA GLY A 30 60.26 14.18 -24.61
C GLY A 30 61.73 14.36 -24.27
N GLY A 31 62.14 13.76 -23.15
CA GLY A 31 63.55 13.53 -22.83
C GLY A 31 64.08 14.21 -21.56
N SER A 32 63.75 13.66 -20.39
CA SER A 32 64.71 13.53 -19.28
C SER A 32 64.25 12.41 -18.35
N GLY A 33 65.17 11.54 -17.93
CA GLY A 33 64.83 10.35 -17.13
C GLY A 33 65.23 10.47 -15.66
N THR A 34 64.37 9.94 -14.78
CA THR A 34 64.64 9.69 -13.35
C THR A 34 64.25 8.26 -12.98
N ALA A 35 64.74 7.78 -11.83
CA ALA A 35 64.75 6.35 -11.47
C ALA A 35 63.34 5.73 -11.31
N PRO A 36 63.18 4.41 -11.54
CA PRO A 36 61.90 3.73 -11.41
C PRO A 36 61.44 3.72 -9.94
N ASN A 37 60.31 4.38 -9.67
CA ASN A 37 59.63 4.23 -8.38
C ASN A 37 58.88 2.89 -8.37
N GLN A 38 59.05 2.09 -7.31
CA GLN A 38 58.30 0.84 -7.14
C GLN A 38 56.84 1.19 -6.91
N GLY A 39 55.99 0.88 -7.88
CA GLY A 39 54.55 1.10 -7.77
C GLY A 39 53.97 0.25 -6.64
N THR A 40 53.44 0.89 -5.61
CA THR A 40 52.55 0.23 -4.64
C THR A 40 51.43 -0.48 -5.40
N PRO A 41 51.09 -1.74 -5.06
CA PRO A 41 50.02 -2.44 -5.76
C PRO A 41 48.74 -1.61 -5.65
N THR A 42 48.14 -1.30 -6.79
CA THR A 42 46.81 -0.69 -6.83
C THR A 42 45.86 -1.60 -6.05
N PRO A 43 44.98 -1.07 -5.18
CA PRO A 43 43.90 -1.86 -4.61
C PRO A 43 43.15 -2.60 -5.73
N PRO A 44 42.65 -3.83 -5.49
CA PRO A 44 41.71 -4.43 -6.42
C PRO A 44 40.56 -3.44 -6.64
N PRO A 45 40.00 -3.35 -7.86
CA PRO A 45 38.83 -2.51 -8.08
C PRO A 45 37.74 -2.91 -7.08
N PRO A 46 36.99 -1.96 -6.50
CA PRO A 46 35.90 -2.29 -5.60
C PRO A 46 34.95 -3.26 -6.32
N PRO A 47 34.35 -4.23 -5.61
CA PRO A 47 33.37 -5.11 -6.22
C PRO A 47 32.28 -4.27 -6.88
N PRO A 48 31.72 -4.71 -8.03
CA PRO A 48 30.62 -4.00 -8.65
C PRO A 48 29.49 -3.85 -7.62
N PRO A 49 28.83 -2.67 -7.55
CA PRO A 49 27.80 -2.42 -6.54
C PRO A 49 26.72 -3.50 -6.64
N VAL A 50 26.36 -4.09 -5.51
CA VAL A 50 25.39 -5.19 -5.47
C VAL A 50 24.01 -4.64 -5.80
N VAL A 51 23.54 -4.92 -7.01
CA VAL A 51 22.21 -4.52 -7.49
C VAL A 51 21.20 -5.51 -6.92
N CYS A 52 20.42 -5.06 -5.94
CA CYS A 52 19.43 -5.86 -5.26
C CYS A 52 18.06 -5.69 -5.93
N GLU A 53 17.63 -6.72 -6.66
CA GLU A 53 16.41 -6.73 -7.49
C GLU A 53 15.30 -7.63 -6.89
N GLY A 54 15.47 -8.04 -5.63
CA GLY A 54 14.59 -8.92 -4.85
C GLY A 54 15.29 -10.16 -4.26
N GLY A 55 16.57 -10.37 -4.57
CA GLY A 55 17.33 -11.58 -4.26
C GLY A 55 18.51 -11.42 -3.30
N CYS A 56 18.71 -10.25 -2.69
CA CYS A 56 19.79 -10.00 -1.73
C CYS A 56 19.47 -10.46 -0.30
N ALA A 57 18.19 -10.61 0.07
CA ALA A 57 17.79 -11.05 1.40
C ALA A 57 18.39 -12.41 1.81
N THR A 58 18.96 -12.47 3.01
CA THR A 58 19.58 -13.65 3.62
C THR A 58 19.01 -13.93 5.02
N ALA A 59 19.42 -15.04 5.64
CA ALA A 59 19.09 -15.34 7.05
C ALA A 59 19.66 -14.30 8.05
N ASP A 60 20.62 -13.45 7.64
CA ASP A 60 21.18 -12.36 8.45
C ASP A 60 20.52 -10.99 8.19
N SER A 61 19.63 -10.90 7.20
CA SER A 61 18.92 -9.69 6.80
C SER A 61 17.74 -9.37 7.74
N PHE A 62 18.08 -9.03 8.99
CA PHE A 62 17.16 -8.57 10.02
C PHE A 62 17.85 -7.57 10.98
N LEU A 63 17.03 -6.84 11.73
CA LEU A 63 17.45 -5.96 12.83
C LEU A 63 17.58 -6.76 14.13
N ARG A 64 18.78 -6.76 14.73
CA ARG A 64 19.01 -7.27 16.10
C ARG A 64 18.60 -6.21 17.13
N SER A 65 18.36 -6.63 18.36
CA SER A 65 17.95 -5.76 19.48
C SER A 65 18.87 -4.55 19.64
N ALA A 66 20.20 -4.75 19.57
CA ALA A 66 21.18 -3.66 19.65
C ALA A 66 21.17 -2.71 18.44
N GLU A 67 20.68 -3.15 17.28
CA GLU A 67 20.47 -2.31 16.08
C GLU A 67 19.19 -1.48 16.23
N VAL A 68 18.12 -2.08 16.78
CA VAL A 68 16.89 -1.40 17.18
C VAL A 68 17.14 -0.33 18.25
N GLU A 69 17.98 -0.63 19.25
CA GLU A 69 18.42 0.36 20.24
C GLU A 69 19.12 1.57 19.61
N VAL A 70 19.91 1.38 18.55
CA VAL A 70 20.59 2.49 17.83
C VAL A 70 19.57 3.35 17.08
N VAL A 71 18.61 2.75 16.38
CA VAL A 71 17.50 3.46 15.70
C VAL A 71 16.73 4.34 16.70
N VAL A 72 16.34 3.78 17.85
CA VAL A 72 15.63 4.52 18.90
C VAL A 72 16.53 5.60 19.55
N GLN A 73 17.80 5.30 19.81
CA GLN A 73 18.76 6.27 20.37
C GLN A 73 18.94 7.50 19.47
N GLN A 74 19.02 7.30 18.14
CA GLN A 74 19.13 8.39 17.16
C GLN A 74 17.86 9.25 17.13
N ALA A 75 16.68 8.62 17.12
CA ALA A 75 15.41 9.32 17.17
C ALA A 75 15.27 10.19 18.45
N VAL A 76 15.52 9.60 19.62
CA VAL A 76 15.45 10.30 20.91
C VAL A 76 16.49 11.42 21.01
N ALA A 77 17.65 11.29 20.35
CA ALA A 77 18.63 12.37 20.27
C ALA A 77 18.12 13.58 19.49
N GLU A 78 17.43 13.38 18.36
CA GLU A 78 16.82 14.48 17.58
C GLU A 78 15.63 15.10 18.32
N ALA A 79 14.73 14.29 18.88
CA ALA A 79 13.58 14.77 19.65
C ALA A 79 14.01 15.70 20.81
N LYS A 80 15.05 15.30 21.55
CA LYS A 80 15.69 16.13 22.59
C LYS A 80 16.34 17.41 22.06
N ALA A 81 16.92 17.37 20.86
CA ALA A 81 17.62 18.51 20.27
C ALA A 81 16.62 19.55 19.72
N LEU A 82 15.49 19.10 19.19
CA LEU A 82 14.32 19.92 18.85
C LEU A 82 13.58 20.42 20.10
N GLY A 83 13.67 19.68 21.21
CA GLY A 83 13.00 20.00 22.49
C GLY A 83 11.53 19.60 22.52
N VAL A 84 11.19 18.47 21.88
CA VAL A 84 9.81 18.00 21.71
C VAL A 84 9.65 16.55 22.17
N ALA A 85 8.48 16.26 22.73
CA ALA A 85 8.12 14.94 23.23
C ALA A 85 7.71 14.02 22.07
N ALA A 86 8.16 12.76 22.06
CA ALA A 86 8.00 11.84 20.93
C ALA A 86 7.79 10.38 21.37
N THR A 87 6.97 9.65 20.62
CA THR A 87 6.85 8.19 20.68
C THR A 87 7.35 7.58 19.38
N ILE A 88 8.27 6.62 19.51
CA ILE A 88 9.03 6.01 18.42
C ILE A 88 8.74 4.51 18.41
N ALA A 89 8.29 3.97 17.29
CA ALA A 89 8.11 2.55 17.07
C ALA A 89 9.07 2.03 16.00
N VAL A 90 9.61 0.82 16.22
CA VAL A 90 10.44 0.11 15.24
C VAL A 90 9.82 -1.27 14.98
N VAL A 91 9.68 -1.64 13.71
CA VAL A 91 9.11 -2.93 13.27
C VAL A 91 10.07 -3.66 12.33
N ASP A 92 9.99 -4.99 12.27
CA ASP A 92 10.69 -5.75 11.22
C ASP A 92 9.94 -5.78 9.88
N ARG A 93 10.55 -6.39 8.87
CA ARG A 93 10.04 -6.51 7.50
C ARG A 93 8.64 -7.14 7.41
N VAL A 94 8.18 -7.93 8.39
CA VAL A 94 6.84 -8.54 8.40
C VAL A 94 5.92 -7.97 9.48
N GLY A 95 6.31 -6.85 10.08
CA GLY A 95 5.51 -6.03 10.98
C GLY A 95 5.57 -6.44 12.44
N ASN A 96 6.46 -7.35 12.85
CA ASN A 96 6.67 -7.58 14.27
C ASN A 96 7.20 -6.29 14.89
N VAL A 97 6.49 -5.73 15.87
CA VAL A 97 7.01 -4.62 16.65
C VAL A 97 8.21 -5.11 17.46
N LEU A 98 9.32 -4.38 17.36
CA LEU A 98 10.61 -4.73 17.96
C LEU A 98 10.90 -3.90 19.20
N ALA A 99 10.48 -2.64 19.19
CA ALA A 99 10.48 -1.74 20.32
C ALA A 99 9.42 -0.65 20.10
N VAL A 100 8.84 -0.15 21.18
CA VAL A 100 8.21 1.18 21.24
C VAL A 100 8.86 1.93 22.40
N TYR A 101 9.30 3.16 22.15
CA TYR A 101 9.90 4.03 23.16
C TYR A 101 9.13 5.34 23.24
N ARG A 102 8.80 5.76 24.45
CA ARG A 102 8.09 7.01 24.76
C ARG A 102 9.01 7.93 25.55
N THR A 103 9.26 9.15 25.09
CA THR A 103 10.11 10.11 25.81
C THR A 103 9.50 10.55 27.15
N ALA A 104 10.34 10.97 28.10
CA ALA A 104 9.92 11.26 29.49
C ALA A 104 9.03 12.51 29.65
N ASP A 105 8.92 13.33 28.61
CA ASP A 105 8.20 14.59 28.55
C ASP A 105 6.81 14.48 27.88
N ILE A 106 6.37 13.27 27.52
CA ILE A 106 5.01 13.04 27.00
C ILE A 106 3.95 13.27 28.08
N ASP A 107 3.13 14.30 27.86
CA ASP A 107 1.95 14.60 28.65
C ASP A 107 0.81 13.63 28.32
N THR A 108 0.65 12.60 29.13
CA THR A 108 -0.41 11.59 28.98
C THR A 108 -1.82 12.12 29.25
N SER A 109 -2.01 13.40 29.61
CA SER A 109 -3.34 14.02 29.70
C SER A 109 -3.88 14.55 28.36
N LYS A 110 -3.04 14.56 27.31
CA LYS A 110 -3.44 14.83 25.92
C LYS A 110 -4.15 13.63 25.26
N SER A 111 -4.73 13.88 24.09
CA SER A 111 -5.18 12.89 23.11
C SER A 111 -4.31 12.94 21.85
N LEU A 112 -4.24 11.82 21.11
CA LEU A 112 -3.94 11.80 19.68
C LEU A 112 -5.20 12.25 18.92
N LEU A 113 -5.10 13.19 17.99
CA LEU A 113 -6.20 13.64 17.16
C LEU A 113 -6.07 13.07 15.73
N ILE A 114 -7.06 12.32 15.23
CA ILE A 114 -7.13 11.96 13.81
C ILE A 114 -7.80 13.13 13.05
N SER A 115 -7.06 13.80 12.17
CA SER A 115 -7.57 14.98 11.46
C SER A 115 -6.80 15.25 10.17
N THR A 116 -7.49 15.48 9.05
CA THR A 116 -6.85 15.98 7.82
C THR A 116 -6.57 17.48 7.84
N ASN A 117 -6.66 18.14 8.99
CA ASN A 117 -6.08 19.46 9.27
C ASN A 117 -4.88 19.30 10.21
N ASN A 118 -3.68 19.60 9.73
CA ASN A 118 -2.42 19.53 10.48
C ASN A 118 -2.23 20.65 11.53
N THR A 119 -3.29 21.35 11.92
CA THR A 119 -3.27 22.38 12.98
C THR A 119 -4.37 22.20 14.04
N GLY A 120 -5.16 21.13 13.96
CA GLY A 120 -6.25 20.84 14.88
C GLY A 120 -7.45 20.18 14.18
N PRO A 121 -8.68 20.32 14.71
CA PRO A 121 -9.88 19.75 14.11
C PRO A 121 -10.11 20.16 12.64
N SER A 122 -10.70 19.24 11.89
CA SER A 122 -11.08 19.36 10.47
C SER A 122 -12.58 19.71 10.35
N ASP A 123 -12.94 20.53 9.35
CA ASP A 123 -14.36 20.84 9.05
C ASP A 123 -15.13 19.66 8.39
N ILE A 124 -14.47 18.50 8.19
CA ILE A 124 -15.07 17.30 7.58
C ILE A 124 -15.94 16.53 8.59
N ASP A 125 -17.17 16.19 8.19
CA ASP A 125 -18.13 15.41 8.99
C ASP A 125 -18.27 13.96 8.48
N GLY A 126 -17.20 13.16 8.56
CA GLY A 126 -17.25 11.76 8.15
C GLY A 126 -16.11 10.87 8.64
N GLY A 127 -16.37 9.57 8.66
CA GLY A 127 -15.36 8.53 8.91
C GLY A 127 -14.65 8.65 10.25
N LEU A 128 -13.32 8.66 10.20
CA LEU A 128 -12.43 8.76 11.36
C LEU A 128 -12.02 10.21 11.70
N GLU A 129 -12.52 11.22 10.95
CA GLU A 129 -12.16 12.63 11.18
C GLU A 129 -12.63 13.14 12.55
N ASN A 130 -11.74 13.87 13.22
CA ASN A 130 -11.93 14.46 14.55
C ASN A 130 -12.09 13.46 15.70
N ILE A 131 -11.68 12.20 15.54
CA ILE A 131 -11.59 11.25 16.66
C ILE A 131 -10.39 11.60 17.55
N GLU A 132 -10.61 11.69 18.86
CA GLU A 132 -9.55 11.85 19.87
C GLU A 132 -9.33 10.53 20.65
N LEU A 133 -8.08 10.06 20.69
CA LEU A 133 -7.67 8.83 21.38
C LEU A 133 -6.69 9.18 22.51
N PRO A 134 -7.00 8.94 23.81
CA PRO A 134 -6.14 9.40 24.90
C PRO A 134 -4.71 8.82 24.89
N LEU A 135 -3.69 9.66 25.10
CA LEU A 135 -2.30 9.18 25.20
C LEU A 135 -2.07 8.31 26.45
N ALA A 136 -2.90 8.48 27.48
CA ALA A 136 -2.97 7.62 28.65
C ALA A 136 -3.19 6.13 28.33
N VAL A 137 -3.84 5.80 27.21
CA VAL A 137 -4.09 4.41 26.78
C VAL A 137 -3.19 3.95 25.63
N GLY A 138 -2.22 4.77 25.22
CA GLY A 138 -1.19 4.37 24.23
C GLY A 138 -1.47 4.77 22.77
N ALA A 139 -2.41 5.68 22.51
CA ALA A 139 -2.76 6.09 21.14
C ALA A 139 -1.57 6.59 20.29
N ASP A 140 -0.61 7.27 20.91
CA ASP A 140 0.69 7.64 20.31
C ASP A 140 1.50 6.43 19.83
N ALA A 141 1.49 5.33 20.59
CA ALA A 141 2.14 4.09 20.15
C ALA A 141 1.42 3.49 18.94
N LEU A 142 0.09 3.58 18.87
CA LEU A 142 -0.70 3.09 17.74
C LEU A 142 -0.42 3.88 16.46
N ALA A 143 -0.30 5.21 16.56
CA ALA A 143 0.13 6.08 15.47
C ALA A 143 1.56 5.75 15.00
N ALA A 144 2.52 5.68 15.93
CA ALA A 144 3.91 5.38 15.63
C ALA A 144 4.08 3.99 14.98
N ILE A 145 3.41 2.95 15.49
CA ILE A 145 3.41 1.60 14.89
C ILE A 145 2.83 1.64 13.47
N SER A 146 1.72 2.36 13.24
CA SER A 146 1.09 2.46 11.92
C SER A 146 2.01 3.14 10.89
N LYS A 147 2.73 4.20 11.29
CA LYS A 147 3.78 4.84 10.48
C LYS A 147 4.95 3.90 10.19
N ALA A 148 5.42 3.15 11.19
CA ALA A 148 6.54 2.21 11.06
C ALA A 148 6.21 1.04 10.11
N ILE A 149 5.02 0.45 10.26
CA ILE A 149 4.49 -0.61 9.38
C ILE A 149 4.38 -0.09 7.94
N THR A 150 3.91 1.14 7.74
CA THR A 150 3.78 1.75 6.41
C THR A 150 5.11 1.79 5.66
N GLY A 151 6.17 2.31 6.30
CA GLY A 151 7.52 2.30 5.72
C GLY A 151 8.02 0.89 5.41
N ALA A 152 7.87 -0.02 6.38
CA ALA A 152 8.30 -1.43 6.26
C ALA A 152 7.56 -2.21 5.16
N TYR A 153 6.27 -1.91 4.93
CA TYR A 153 5.39 -2.71 4.06
C TYR A 153 5.35 -2.23 2.61
N LEU A 154 5.38 -0.91 2.37
CA LEU A 154 5.37 -0.33 1.01
C LEU A 154 6.69 -0.57 0.27
N SER A 155 7.80 -0.68 1.00
CA SER A 155 9.14 -0.81 0.45
C SER A 155 9.50 -2.25 0.02
N THR A 156 10.53 -2.38 -0.82
CA THR A 156 11.06 -3.63 -1.38
C THR A 156 12.57 -3.50 -1.62
N GLU A 157 13.27 -4.54 -2.08
CA GLU A 157 14.64 -4.35 -2.59
C GLU A 157 14.65 -3.38 -3.79
N GLY A 158 13.58 -3.32 -4.59
CA GLY A 158 13.48 -2.44 -5.76
C GLY A 158 12.99 -1.00 -5.49
N ASN A 159 12.42 -0.69 -4.33
CA ASN A 159 11.89 0.65 -4.01
C ASN A 159 11.86 0.96 -2.50
N ALA A 160 12.04 2.22 -2.15
CA ALA A 160 11.92 2.71 -0.78
C ALA A 160 10.88 3.82 -0.72
N PHE A 161 9.79 3.55 0.00
CA PHE A 161 8.65 4.44 0.15
C PHE A 161 8.38 4.70 1.64
N SER A 162 8.22 5.98 1.98
CA SER A 162 7.83 6.49 3.29
C SER A 162 6.31 6.63 3.39
N SER A 163 5.81 7.00 4.57
CA SER A 163 4.42 7.46 4.72
C SER A 163 4.14 8.78 3.97
N ARG A 164 5.16 9.60 3.65
CA ARG A 164 4.99 10.75 2.75
C ARG A 164 4.82 10.34 1.27
N VAL A 165 5.37 9.20 0.85
CA VAL A 165 4.99 8.60 -0.44
C VAL A 165 3.56 8.10 -0.39
N ALA A 166 3.14 7.45 0.70
CA ALA A 166 1.76 6.99 0.89
C ALA A 166 0.77 8.16 0.83
N ASN A 167 1.07 9.27 1.52
CA ASN A 167 0.31 10.52 1.52
C ASN A 167 -0.06 11.01 0.11
N GLN A 168 0.93 11.13 -0.78
CA GLN A 168 0.76 11.63 -2.15
C GLN A 168 -0.14 10.73 -3.01
N ILE A 169 -0.14 9.42 -2.77
CA ILE A 169 -0.80 8.43 -3.62
C ILE A 169 -2.21 8.04 -3.16
N VAL A 170 -2.71 8.63 -2.06
CA VAL A 170 -4.04 8.31 -1.51
C VAL A 170 -5.08 9.44 -1.57
N GLN A 171 -4.70 10.64 -1.99
CA GLN A 171 -5.55 11.84 -1.98
C GLN A 171 -6.47 11.97 -3.20
N GLU A 172 -7.37 12.96 -3.16
CA GLU A 172 -8.42 13.22 -4.16
C GLU A 172 -7.89 13.45 -5.57
N HIS A 173 -6.64 13.88 -5.70
CA HIS A 173 -5.89 14.07 -6.94
C HIS A 173 -4.49 13.47 -6.78
N PHE A 174 -4.00 12.77 -7.82
CA PHE A 174 -2.61 12.30 -7.84
C PHE A 174 -1.67 13.49 -8.10
N ASN A 175 -0.80 13.77 -7.13
CA ASN A 175 -0.36 15.12 -6.73
C ASN A 175 -1.53 15.94 -6.12
N PRO A 176 -1.59 16.05 -4.78
CA PRO A 176 -2.50 16.96 -4.08
C PRO A 176 -2.37 18.41 -4.57
N GLY A 177 -3.47 19.16 -4.50
CA GLY A 177 -3.50 20.57 -4.92
C GLY A 177 -3.43 20.84 -6.43
N GLU A 178 -3.00 19.87 -7.24
CA GLU A 178 -3.21 19.93 -8.69
C GLU A 178 -4.71 19.87 -9.03
N ARG A 179 -5.03 20.22 -10.28
CA ARG A 179 -6.41 20.30 -10.80
C ARG A 179 -6.55 19.50 -12.08
N VAL A 180 -7.77 19.04 -12.36
CA VAL A 180 -8.13 18.26 -13.56
C VAL A 180 -7.30 16.95 -13.61
N GLN A 181 -7.10 16.33 -12.45
CA GLN A 181 -6.32 15.08 -12.27
C GLN A 181 -7.22 13.91 -11.83
N PRO A 182 -6.86 12.65 -12.12
CA PRO A 182 -7.45 11.49 -11.45
C PRO A 182 -7.06 11.45 -9.98
N ALA A 183 -7.85 10.78 -9.14
CA ALA A 183 -7.48 10.52 -7.74
C ALA A 183 -6.25 9.60 -7.62
N GLY A 184 -5.56 9.69 -6.48
CA GLY A 184 -4.33 8.97 -6.17
C GLY A 184 -4.38 7.48 -6.55
N PRO A 185 -3.30 6.89 -7.10
CA PRO A 185 -3.36 5.54 -7.66
C PRO A 185 -3.69 4.46 -6.63
N LEU A 186 -3.41 4.68 -5.34
CA LEU A 186 -3.74 3.76 -4.25
C LEU A 186 -4.75 4.38 -3.25
N PHE A 187 -5.62 5.31 -3.69
CA PHE A 187 -6.61 5.93 -2.79
C PHE A 187 -7.46 4.88 -2.05
N GLY A 188 -7.55 5.04 -0.72
CA GLY A 188 -8.19 4.08 0.17
C GLY A 188 -7.32 2.91 0.62
N VAL A 189 -6.04 2.80 0.24
CA VAL A 189 -5.15 1.72 0.75
C VAL A 189 -4.92 1.77 2.26
N GLN A 190 -5.18 2.92 2.89
CA GLN A 190 -5.17 3.09 4.35
C GLN A 190 -6.08 2.07 5.03
N PHE A 191 -7.20 1.72 4.40
CA PHE A 191 -8.21 0.81 4.96
C PHE A 191 -7.90 -0.65 4.60
N SER A 192 -6.68 -1.05 4.91
CA SER A 192 -6.14 -2.41 4.81
C SER A 192 -5.22 -2.71 5.99
N GLN A 193 -4.86 -3.98 6.18
CA GLN A 193 -4.02 -4.47 7.29
C GLN A 193 -4.63 -4.28 8.70
N PHE A 194 -5.94 -4.02 8.83
CA PHE A 194 -6.62 -3.86 10.13
C PHE A 194 -6.61 -5.14 10.98
N ALA A 195 -6.70 -5.00 12.32
CA ALA A 195 -6.80 -6.12 13.26
C ALA A 195 -8.00 -7.07 13.00
N CYS A 196 -9.10 -6.54 12.44
CA CYS A 196 -10.27 -7.33 12.07
C CYS A 196 -10.12 -8.15 10.77
N SER A 197 -8.97 -8.08 10.07
CA SER A 197 -8.73 -8.89 8.87
C SER A 197 -8.48 -10.36 9.23
N ASP A 198 -9.17 -11.27 8.53
CA ASP A 198 -9.00 -12.72 8.63
C ASP A 198 -7.67 -13.23 8.04
N PHE A 199 -6.89 -12.35 7.40
CA PHE A 199 -5.58 -12.66 6.87
C PHE A 199 -4.41 -12.25 7.80
N THR A 200 -4.51 -11.10 8.46
CA THR A 200 -3.43 -10.58 9.32
C THR A 200 -3.25 -11.37 10.61
N LEU A 201 -2.11 -11.17 11.27
CA LEU A 201 -1.81 -11.77 12.58
C LEU A 201 -1.56 -10.69 13.64
N ASP A 202 -2.02 -10.96 14.84
CA ASP A 202 -1.72 -10.24 16.09
C ASP A 202 -0.36 -10.68 16.67
N ASN A 203 0.03 -10.22 17.86
CA ASN A 203 1.22 -10.70 18.55
C ASN A 203 1.04 -12.08 19.24
N SER A 204 -0.13 -12.74 19.21
CA SER A 204 -0.32 -14.08 19.81
C SER A 204 0.50 -15.18 19.10
N VAL A 205 0.94 -14.93 17.87
CA VAL A 205 1.88 -15.77 17.11
C VAL A 205 3.20 -14.98 16.85
N PRO A 206 4.12 -14.85 17.84
CA PRO A 206 5.30 -14.00 17.70
C PRO A 206 6.22 -14.37 16.52
N GLY A 207 6.71 -13.38 15.78
CA GLY A 207 7.61 -13.55 14.65
C GLY A 207 6.92 -13.72 13.28
N ILE A 208 5.77 -14.37 13.25
CA ILE A 208 5.09 -14.76 12.01
C ILE A 208 4.15 -13.64 11.54
N GLY A 209 4.40 -13.07 10.37
CA GLY A 209 3.56 -12.03 9.77
C GLY A 209 2.80 -12.48 8.51
N PRO A 210 2.20 -11.54 7.77
CA PRO A 210 2.15 -10.10 8.05
C PRO A 210 1.37 -9.76 9.33
N LYS A 211 1.90 -8.84 10.14
CA LYS A 211 1.17 -8.29 11.28
C LYS A 211 0.11 -7.27 10.87
N GLN A 212 -0.91 -7.14 11.70
CA GLN A 212 -1.92 -6.08 11.63
C GLN A 212 -1.32 -4.70 11.95
N SER A 213 -1.97 -3.64 11.50
CA SER A 213 -1.60 -2.23 11.73
C SER A 213 -2.72 -1.51 12.50
N PRO A 214 -2.42 -0.83 13.62
CA PRO A 214 -3.45 -0.26 14.52
C PRO A 214 -4.45 0.68 13.84
N LEU A 215 -3.96 1.60 13.00
CA LEU A 215 -4.75 2.61 12.30
C LEU A 215 -4.80 2.36 10.79
N GLY A 216 -4.59 1.10 10.37
CA GLY A 216 -4.37 0.75 8.96
C GLY A 216 -3.03 1.27 8.44
N LEU A 217 -2.93 1.55 7.14
CA LEU A 217 -1.72 2.18 6.56
C LEU A 217 -1.79 3.70 6.67
N SER A 218 -0.64 4.30 6.97
CA SER A 218 -0.53 5.71 7.32
C SER A 218 -0.27 6.61 6.11
N ALA A 219 -1.00 7.72 6.04
CA ALA A 219 -0.79 8.81 5.09
C ALA A 219 -0.11 10.03 5.77
N ASP A 220 0.45 9.81 6.95
CA ASP A 220 0.95 10.82 7.88
C ASP A 220 2.49 10.78 7.93
N PRO A 221 3.23 11.88 7.71
CA PRO A 221 4.70 11.91 7.70
C PRO A 221 5.38 11.28 8.94
N GLY A 222 6.68 10.98 8.84
CA GLY A 222 7.43 10.34 9.93
C GLY A 222 7.42 8.80 9.96
N GLY A 223 7.04 8.13 8.88
CA GLY A 223 7.22 6.69 8.68
C GLY A 223 8.24 6.38 7.59
N PHE A 224 9.38 5.75 7.94
CA PHE A 224 10.46 5.41 7.00
C PHE A 224 10.81 3.91 6.99
N PRO A 225 11.22 3.36 5.83
CA PRO A 225 11.82 2.03 5.77
C PRO A 225 13.25 2.01 6.30
N LEU A 226 13.62 0.92 6.97
CA LEU A 226 14.98 0.65 7.43
C LEU A 226 15.65 -0.39 6.53
N TYR A 227 16.85 -0.07 6.04
CA TYR A 227 17.62 -0.91 5.13
C TYR A 227 18.92 -1.40 5.77
N LYS A 228 19.37 -2.58 5.36
CA LYS A 228 20.66 -3.15 5.74
C LYS A 228 21.23 -3.90 4.55
N ASP A 229 22.48 -3.61 4.18
CA ASP A 229 23.14 -4.15 2.99
C ASP A 229 22.33 -4.00 1.68
N ASN A 230 21.52 -2.93 1.59
CA ASN A 230 20.56 -2.63 0.51
C ASN A 230 19.31 -3.54 0.43
N VAL A 231 18.99 -4.28 1.50
CA VAL A 231 17.76 -5.06 1.69
C VAL A 231 16.86 -4.34 2.71
N PRO A 232 15.53 -4.23 2.50
CA PRO A 232 14.63 -3.70 3.52
C PRO A 232 14.46 -4.71 4.67
N VAL A 233 14.82 -4.31 5.89
CA VAL A 233 14.79 -5.16 7.09
C VAL A 233 13.71 -4.77 8.10
N GLY A 234 13.09 -3.61 7.92
CA GLY A 234 12.05 -3.11 8.81
C GLY A 234 11.59 -1.70 8.48
N GLY A 235 11.04 -1.01 9.48
CA GLY A 235 10.62 0.38 9.39
C GLY A 235 10.62 1.06 10.76
N VAL A 236 10.70 2.38 10.75
CA VAL A 236 10.60 3.26 11.92
C VAL A 236 9.44 4.23 11.72
N GLY A 237 8.72 4.53 12.79
CA GLY A 237 7.60 5.45 12.80
C GLY A 237 7.59 6.31 14.05
N VAL A 238 7.26 7.60 13.91
CA VAL A 238 7.29 8.58 15.00
C VAL A 238 6.00 9.39 15.05
N ILE A 239 5.51 9.68 16.25
CA ILE A 239 4.54 10.75 16.51
C ILE A 239 5.10 11.65 17.63
N ALA A 240 5.09 12.97 17.43
CA ALA A 240 5.73 13.93 18.32
C ALA A 240 4.98 15.28 18.40
N GLY A 241 5.32 16.08 19.41
CA GLY A 241 4.93 17.48 19.52
C GLY A 241 3.43 17.74 19.74
N ASP A 242 2.66 17.76 18.64
CA ASP A 242 1.22 18.07 18.62
C ASP A 242 0.32 16.85 18.81
N PHE A 243 0.77 15.65 18.40
CA PHE A 243 0.01 14.40 18.38
C PHE A 243 -1.22 14.42 17.45
N ILE A 244 -1.10 15.04 16.27
CA ILE A 244 -2.13 14.97 15.22
C ILE A 244 -1.76 13.90 14.19
N TYR A 245 -2.56 12.83 14.08
CA TYR A 245 -2.43 11.85 13.00
C TYR A 245 -3.08 12.40 11.73
N THR A 246 -2.25 12.92 10.81
CA THR A 246 -2.70 13.86 9.77
C THR A 246 -2.31 13.45 8.34
N ILE A 247 -2.46 14.39 7.40
CA ILE A 247 -1.95 14.30 6.03
C ILE A 247 -1.37 15.66 5.59
N ASP A 248 -0.21 15.65 4.94
CA ASP A 248 0.22 16.75 4.06
C ASP A 248 -0.79 16.87 2.89
N LYS A 249 -1.25 18.08 2.58
CA LYS A 249 -2.14 18.42 1.45
C LYS A 249 -1.46 19.31 0.40
N VAL A 250 -0.21 19.72 0.64
CA VAL A 250 0.46 20.82 -0.08
C VAL A 250 1.78 20.32 -0.66
N ILE A 251 1.68 19.62 -1.79
CA ILE A 251 2.83 18.98 -2.45
C ILE A 251 3.84 19.97 -3.11
N THR A 252 3.74 21.27 -2.79
CA THR A 252 4.44 22.36 -3.48
C THR A 252 5.52 23.07 -2.67
N ASP A 253 5.54 22.88 -1.34
CA ASP A 253 6.53 23.42 -0.41
C ASP A 253 7.01 22.33 0.54
N SER A 254 8.30 22.38 0.90
CA SER A 254 8.91 21.43 1.83
C SER A 254 8.77 21.95 3.25
N ASP A 255 8.01 21.23 4.07
CA ASP A 255 7.84 21.52 5.49
C ASP A 255 9.07 21.12 6.32
N MET A 256 9.02 21.44 7.61
CA MET A 256 9.97 20.98 8.63
C MET A 256 9.20 20.14 9.66
N ASP A 257 8.50 19.12 9.17
CA ASP A 257 7.73 18.21 10.01
C ASP A 257 8.60 17.54 11.09
N GLN A 258 8.08 17.51 12.32
CA GLN A 258 8.84 17.06 13.49
C GLN A 258 8.95 15.53 13.52
N ASP A 259 7.89 14.83 13.11
CA ASP A 259 7.88 13.37 13.03
C ASP A 259 8.87 12.89 11.96
N GLU A 260 8.88 13.54 10.80
CA GLU A 260 9.80 13.23 9.71
C GLU A 260 11.26 13.55 10.04
N LEU A 261 11.56 14.65 10.74
CA LEU A 261 12.92 14.92 11.23
C LEU A 261 13.43 13.82 12.17
N ILE A 262 12.61 13.48 13.18
CA ILE A 262 12.97 12.50 14.21
C ILE A 262 13.05 11.08 13.62
N ALA A 263 12.13 10.73 12.71
CA ALA A 263 12.15 9.45 12.01
C ALA A 263 13.30 9.37 10.99
N LEU A 264 13.66 10.45 10.31
CA LEU A 264 14.81 10.48 9.39
C LEU A 264 16.13 10.31 10.15
N ALA A 265 16.27 10.98 11.31
CA ALA A 265 17.42 10.80 12.20
C ALA A 265 17.61 9.34 12.61
N ALA A 266 16.50 8.62 12.84
CA ALA A 266 16.48 7.19 13.19
C ALA A 266 16.93 6.26 12.04
N THR A 267 17.04 6.74 10.80
CA THR A 267 17.52 5.94 9.65
C THR A 267 19.04 5.93 9.48
N VAL A 268 19.83 6.59 10.35
CA VAL A 268 21.26 6.80 10.11
C VAL A 268 22.06 5.50 10.33
N GLY A 269 22.76 5.05 9.30
CA GLY A 269 23.36 3.71 9.21
C GLY A 269 22.40 2.61 8.71
N PHE A 270 21.13 2.95 8.48
CA PHE A 270 20.08 2.06 7.95
C PHE A 270 19.36 2.70 6.74
N GLU A 271 20.03 3.59 6.01
CA GLU A 271 19.41 4.47 5.03
C GLU A 271 18.90 3.73 3.79
N ALA A 272 17.70 4.11 3.33
CA ALA A 272 17.20 3.71 2.03
C ALA A 272 18.18 4.09 0.89
N PRO A 273 18.57 3.15 -0.01
CA PRO A 273 19.42 3.43 -1.15
C PRO A 273 18.87 4.58 -1.99
N VAL A 274 19.67 5.64 -2.18
CA VAL A 274 19.23 6.90 -2.80
C VAL A 274 18.66 6.69 -4.21
N ASP A 275 19.15 5.69 -4.95
CA ASP A 275 18.65 5.37 -6.29
C ASP A 275 17.29 4.65 -6.30
N ARG A 276 16.77 4.19 -5.14
CA ARG A 276 15.50 3.46 -5.03
C ARG A 276 14.42 4.20 -4.23
N ARG A 277 14.77 5.35 -3.64
CA ARG A 277 13.81 6.26 -2.97
C ARG A 277 12.74 6.78 -3.93
N GLY A 278 11.59 7.17 -3.38
CA GLY A 278 10.45 7.72 -4.13
C GLY A 278 10.83 8.86 -5.09
N ASP A 279 11.77 9.73 -4.72
CA ASP A 279 12.22 10.88 -5.54
C ASP A 279 12.93 10.44 -6.84
N ARG A 280 13.26 9.16 -6.98
CA ARG A 280 13.84 8.54 -8.19
C ARG A 280 12.88 7.64 -8.96
N ILE A 281 11.65 7.47 -8.48
CA ILE A 281 10.63 6.61 -9.10
C ILE A 281 9.55 7.50 -9.71
N THR A 282 9.21 7.23 -10.98
CA THR A 282 8.20 8.00 -11.72
C THR A 282 6.92 7.18 -11.93
N VAL A 283 5.78 7.75 -11.56
CA VAL A 283 4.44 7.22 -11.82
C VAL A 283 3.68 8.27 -12.63
N ASP A 284 3.14 7.88 -13.79
CA ASP A 284 2.49 8.80 -14.77
C ASP A 284 3.31 10.08 -15.08
N GLY A 285 4.64 9.95 -15.15
CA GLY A 285 5.57 11.06 -15.37
C GLY A 285 5.84 11.97 -14.17
N LYS A 286 5.11 11.81 -13.06
CA LYS A 286 5.31 12.50 -11.78
C LYS A 286 6.29 11.71 -10.90
N VAL A 287 7.11 12.39 -10.09
CA VAL A 287 7.99 11.75 -9.08
C VAL A 287 7.26 11.60 -7.74
N LEU A 288 7.70 10.64 -6.91
CA LEU A 288 7.11 10.41 -5.59
C LEU A 288 7.89 11.14 -4.48
N ARG A 289 7.20 11.66 -3.47
CA ARG A 289 7.78 12.50 -2.41
C ARG A 289 8.30 11.64 -1.26
N TYR A 290 9.60 11.33 -1.26
CA TYR A 290 10.21 10.46 -0.23
C TYR A 290 10.28 11.12 1.15
N SER A 291 10.64 12.40 1.22
CA SER A 291 10.79 13.21 2.43
C SER A 291 10.84 14.67 2.00
N ASP A 292 10.49 15.60 2.88
CA ASP A 292 10.74 17.04 2.70
C ASP A 292 11.91 17.57 3.54
N VAL A 293 12.41 16.74 4.45
CA VAL A 293 13.61 17.04 5.25
C VAL A 293 14.80 16.17 4.84
N GLU A 294 16.00 16.75 4.98
CA GLU A 294 17.30 16.13 4.70
C GLU A 294 18.11 15.90 5.98
N TYR A 295 19.08 14.97 5.95
CA TYR A 295 20.06 14.77 7.03
C TYR A 295 20.91 16.02 7.36
N SER A 296 20.90 17.03 6.47
CA SER A 296 21.55 18.33 6.64
C SER A 296 20.76 19.30 7.54
N GLN A 297 19.48 19.02 7.79
CA GLN A 297 18.56 19.81 8.62
C GLN A 297 18.41 19.25 10.05
N LEU A 298 19.02 18.09 10.36
CA LEU A 298 18.99 17.48 11.69
C LEU A 298 19.77 18.32 12.70
N THR A 299 19.23 18.40 13.92
CA THR A 299 19.75 19.22 15.03
C THR A 299 20.77 18.43 15.87
N ALA A 300 20.54 17.12 16.04
CA ALA A 300 21.47 16.20 16.65
C ALA A 300 22.56 15.75 15.66
N THR A 301 23.74 15.40 16.17
CA THR A 301 24.84 14.90 15.32
C THR A 301 24.52 13.49 14.80
N PRO A 302 24.40 13.26 13.48
CA PRO A 302 24.05 11.96 12.92
C PRO A 302 25.01 10.86 13.37
N GLY A 303 24.46 9.71 13.81
CA GLY A 303 25.23 8.57 14.33
C GLY A 303 25.93 8.79 15.68
N GLY A 304 25.82 9.99 16.28
CA GLY A 304 26.47 10.36 17.55
C GLY A 304 25.63 10.11 18.81
N ALA A 305 24.63 9.22 18.75
CA ALA A 305 23.66 9.03 19.82
C ALA A 305 24.27 8.35 21.06
N ALA A 306 23.77 8.72 22.23
CA ALA A 306 24.19 8.16 23.53
C ALA A 306 23.20 7.12 24.04
N ALA A 307 23.67 6.17 24.85
CA ALA A 307 22.82 5.18 25.51
C ALA A 307 21.74 5.85 26.37
N LEU A 308 20.50 5.37 26.24
CA LEU A 308 19.33 5.95 26.88
C LEU A 308 19.31 5.71 28.40
N THR A 309 18.75 6.67 29.11
CA THR A 309 18.60 6.67 30.58
C THR A 309 17.14 6.92 30.98
N ALA A 310 16.78 6.63 32.22
CA ALA A 310 15.40 6.79 32.70
C ALA A 310 14.89 8.25 32.76
N SER A 311 15.76 9.25 32.59
CA SER A 311 15.34 10.65 32.41
C SER A 311 14.97 11.00 30.97
N ASP A 312 15.21 10.10 30.03
CA ASP A 312 15.04 10.34 28.60
C ASP A 312 13.68 9.81 28.10
N GLY A 313 13.16 8.81 28.80
CA GLY A 313 11.96 8.06 28.45
C GLY A 313 12.06 6.61 28.88
N GLN A 314 11.18 5.78 28.33
CA GLN A 314 11.14 4.35 28.61
C GLN A 314 10.65 3.57 27.38
N TYR A 315 11.14 2.34 27.25
CA TYR A 315 10.51 1.34 26.39
C TYR A 315 9.17 0.92 27.00
N ILE A 316 8.13 0.84 26.18
CA ILE A 316 6.77 0.47 26.61
C ILE A 316 6.28 -0.77 25.87
N THR A 317 5.48 -1.58 26.55
CA THR A 317 4.64 -2.61 25.94
C THR A 317 3.36 -1.99 25.39
N VAL A 318 2.81 -2.56 24.32
CA VAL A 318 1.55 -2.16 23.69
C VAL A 318 0.67 -3.41 23.60
N PRO A 319 -0.59 -3.39 24.07
CA PRO A 319 -1.52 -4.52 23.93
C PRO A 319 -1.52 -5.05 22.49
N ASP A 320 -1.55 -6.37 22.32
CA ASP A 320 -1.70 -7.09 21.04
C ASP A 320 -0.60 -6.85 19.97
N TYR A 321 0.32 -5.90 20.21
CA TYR A 321 1.41 -5.52 19.32
C TYR A 321 2.80 -5.82 19.89
N LEU A 322 3.03 -5.57 21.18
CA LEU A 322 4.35 -5.67 21.83
C LEU A 322 4.26 -6.03 23.32
N ASP A 323 4.59 -7.27 23.67
CA ASP A 323 4.58 -7.82 25.04
C ASP A 323 5.90 -7.70 25.81
N VAL A 324 6.97 -7.25 25.15
CA VAL A 324 8.33 -7.10 25.73
C VAL A 324 8.94 -5.75 25.37
N PRO A 325 9.80 -5.14 26.20
CA PRO A 325 10.34 -3.80 25.92
C PRO A 325 11.19 -3.70 24.63
N LEU A 326 11.86 -4.79 24.26
CA LEU A 326 12.81 -4.88 23.15
C LEU A 326 12.93 -6.33 22.68
N ARG A 327 13.02 -6.59 21.36
CA ARG A 327 13.26 -7.91 20.77
C ARG A 327 14.00 -7.86 19.43
N ASP A 328 14.59 -8.99 19.02
CA ASP A 328 15.14 -9.18 17.67
C ASP A 328 14.01 -9.33 16.63
N GLY A 329 14.22 -8.81 15.42
CA GLY A 329 13.34 -9.02 14.27
C GLY A 329 13.60 -10.35 13.54
N ARG A 330 12.74 -10.69 12.58
CA ARG A 330 12.83 -11.93 11.79
C ARG A 330 13.39 -11.67 10.38
N ALA A 331 14.26 -12.59 9.94
CA ALA A 331 14.82 -12.57 8.60
C ALA A 331 13.74 -12.91 7.57
N PHE A 332 13.45 -11.98 6.67
CA PHE A 332 12.44 -12.16 5.63
C PHE A 332 12.84 -13.27 4.66
N GLY A 333 11.84 -14.05 4.20
CA GLY A 333 12.06 -15.21 3.33
C GLY A 333 12.38 -16.51 4.09
N GLN A 334 12.42 -16.47 5.42
CA GLN A 334 12.54 -17.65 6.29
C GLN A 334 11.19 -18.00 6.91
N ALA A 335 10.99 -19.27 7.29
CA ALA A 335 9.74 -19.72 7.90
C ALA A 335 9.38 -18.94 9.18
N ASP A 336 10.38 -18.57 9.99
CA ASP A 336 10.27 -17.74 11.19
C ASP A 336 9.61 -16.36 10.97
N SER A 337 9.61 -15.82 9.75
CA SER A 337 8.92 -14.55 9.43
C SER A 337 7.50 -14.76 8.88
N GLY A 338 7.01 -16.01 8.83
CA GLY A 338 5.74 -16.36 8.19
C GLY A 338 5.72 -16.26 6.67
N ILE A 339 6.85 -15.97 6.00
CA ILE A 339 6.93 -15.86 4.54
C ILE A 339 8.23 -16.50 4.07
N ARG A 340 8.14 -17.58 3.29
CA ARG A 340 9.31 -18.28 2.71
C ARG A 340 9.14 -18.56 1.23
N ALA A 341 10.23 -18.92 0.56
CA ALA A 341 10.16 -19.48 -0.79
C ALA A 341 9.28 -20.74 -0.82
N ASP A 342 8.52 -20.91 -1.90
CA ASP A 342 7.91 -22.18 -2.25
C ASP A 342 8.98 -23.18 -2.72
N THR A 343 8.69 -24.46 -2.51
CA THR A 343 9.53 -25.59 -2.90
C THR A 343 8.76 -26.73 -3.56
N THR A 344 7.42 -26.59 -3.72
CA THR A 344 6.53 -27.68 -4.13
C THR A 344 5.46 -27.29 -5.15
N THR A 345 4.85 -26.12 -5.03
CA THR A 345 3.53 -25.84 -5.62
C THR A 345 3.61 -25.11 -6.95
N TYR A 346 4.60 -24.24 -7.14
CA TYR A 346 4.79 -23.36 -8.29
C TYR A 346 6.22 -23.52 -8.87
N PRO A 347 6.60 -24.72 -9.32
CA PRO A 347 7.98 -25.03 -9.71
C PRO A 347 8.46 -24.13 -10.86
N GLY A 348 9.58 -23.44 -10.63
CA GLY A 348 10.18 -22.52 -11.61
C GLY A 348 9.58 -21.11 -11.66
N ARG A 349 8.62 -20.76 -10.79
CA ARG A 349 7.99 -19.42 -10.74
C ARG A 349 8.65 -18.42 -9.77
N ASP A 350 9.74 -18.80 -9.08
CA ASP A 350 10.37 -17.98 -8.01
C ASP A 350 9.35 -17.48 -6.96
N ALA A 351 8.39 -18.35 -6.64
CA ALA A 351 7.26 -18.06 -5.77
C ALA A 351 7.62 -18.13 -4.29
N PHE A 352 6.88 -17.38 -3.50
CA PHE A 352 6.90 -17.33 -2.05
C PHE A 352 5.47 -17.55 -1.53
N VAL A 353 5.36 -18.17 -0.35
CA VAL A 353 4.08 -18.53 0.30
C VAL A 353 4.08 -18.07 1.76
N PHE A 354 2.87 -17.83 2.28
CA PHE A 354 2.65 -17.53 3.69
C PHE A 354 2.64 -18.82 4.49
N VAL A 355 3.28 -18.87 5.65
CA VAL A 355 3.42 -20.10 6.44
C VAL A 355 3.09 -19.94 7.92
N ASP A 356 2.70 -21.04 8.54
CA ASP A 356 2.44 -21.16 9.97
C ASP A 356 3.71 -21.45 10.79
N ALA A 357 3.56 -21.62 12.11
CA ALA A 357 4.66 -21.95 13.02
C ALA A 357 5.24 -23.37 12.85
N ALA A 358 4.62 -24.22 12.03
CA ALA A 358 5.14 -25.51 11.59
C ALA A 358 5.74 -25.44 10.15
N GLY A 359 5.85 -24.24 9.57
CA GLY A 359 6.37 -24.00 8.23
C GLY A 359 5.46 -24.49 7.09
N GLN A 360 4.23 -24.88 7.40
CA GLN A 360 3.21 -25.32 6.45
C GLN A 360 2.58 -24.12 5.74
N ASP A 361 2.18 -24.30 4.49
CA ASP A 361 1.49 -23.25 3.74
C ASP A 361 0.14 -22.93 4.39
N ARG A 362 -0.12 -21.63 4.65
CA ARG A 362 -1.39 -21.15 5.20
C ARG A 362 -2.52 -21.14 4.15
N PHE A 363 -2.16 -20.98 2.88
CA PHE A 363 -3.12 -20.79 1.77
C PHE A 363 -2.72 -21.58 0.52
N PRO A 364 -2.47 -22.91 0.63
CA PRO A 364 -2.23 -23.76 -0.54
C PRO A 364 -3.51 -23.84 -1.40
N PRO A 365 -3.41 -24.17 -2.71
CA PRO A 365 -4.57 -24.36 -3.57
C PRO A 365 -5.55 -25.40 -3.04
N THR A 366 -6.79 -24.97 -2.81
CA THR A 366 -7.92 -25.78 -2.35
C THR A 366 -9.11 -25.67 -3.31
N ALA A 367 -10.06 -26.58 -3.19
CA ALA A 367 -11.30 -26.52 -3.97
C ALA A 367 -12.35 -25.68 -3.21
N GLY A 368 -12.95 -24.71 -3.89
CA GLY A 368 -14.10 -23.93 -3.42
C GLY A 368 -15.42 -24.55 -3.86
N THR A 369 -16.49 -23.75 -3.84
CA THR A 369 -17.83 -24.20 -4.24
C THR A 369 -17.87 -24.69 -5.70
N GLU A 370 -17.22 -23.97 -6.61
CA GLU A 370 -17.27 -24.21 -8.07
C GLU A 370 -15.89 -24.34 -8.74
N LEU A 371 -14.81 -23.89 -8.08
CA LEU A 371 -13.43 -24.00 -8.56
C LEU A 371 -12.71 -25.16 -7.88
N SER A 372 -12.03 -26.00 -8.66
CA SER A 372 -11.18 -27.07 -8.14
C SER A 372 -9.78 -26.58 -7.77
N ALA A 373 -9.10 -27.30 -6.87
CA ALA A 373 -7.73 -26.98 -6.45
C ALA A 373 -6.73 -26.91 -7.62
N GLU A 374 -6.92 -27.74 -8.66
CA GLU A 374 -6.09 -27.72 -9.88
C GLU A 374 -6.32 -26.44 -10.70
N GLU A 375 -7.57 -25.99 -10.83
CA GLU A 375 -7.89 -24.70 -11.49
C GLU A 375 -7.32 -23.52 -10.70
N VAL A 376 -7.44 -23.52 -9.37
CA VAL A 376 -6.87 -22.49 -8.48
C VAL A 376 -5.35 -22.45 -8.58
N GLN A 377 -4.69 -23.62 -8.54
CA GLN A 377 -3.24 -23.71 -8.73
C GLN A 377 -2.83 -23.20 -10.12
N ALA A 378 -3.58 -23.54 -11.18
CA ALA A 378 -3.30 -23.07 -12.54
C ALA A 378 -3.45 -21.54 -12.68
N ILE A 379 -4.46 -20.94 -12.05
CA ILE A 379 -4.68 -19.48 -12.01
C ILE A 379 -3.49 -18.77 -11.36
N ILE A 380 -3.06 -19.23 -10.19
CA ILE A 380 -1.94 -18.62 -9.45
C ILE A 380 -0.60 -18.86 -10.18
N ASP A 381 -0.38 -20.06 -10.72
CA ASP A 381 0.82 -20.42 -11.49
C ASP A 381 0.99 -19.55 -12.74
N GLU A 382 -0.08 -19.30 -13.50
CA GLU A 382 0.02 -18.40 -14.67
C GLU A 382 0.02 -16.91 -14.29
N ALA A 383 -0.61 -16.50 -13.19
CA ALA A 383 -0.47 -15.12 -12.68
C ALA A 383 0.98 -14.83 -12.25
N LEU A 384 1.64 -15.75 -11.53
CA LEU A 384 3.08 -15.70 -11.28
C LEU A 384 3.89 -15.67 -12.58
N GLY A 385 3.45 -16.42 -13.60
CA GLY A 385 4.01 -16.40 -14.95
C GLY A 385 3.93 -15.05 -15.65
N VAL A 386 2.81 -14.33 -15.53
CA VAL A 386 2.65 -12.97 -16.07
C VAL A 386 3.50 -11.97 -15.27
N ALA A 387 3.49 -12.04 -13.93
CA ALA A 387 4.26 -11.14 -13.07
C ALA A 387 5.77 -11.21 -13.36
N ASN A 388 6.32 -12.42 -13.50
CA ASN A 388 7.73 -12.65 -13.84
C ASN A 388 8.12 -12.22 -15.27
N GLN A 389 7.15 -11.97 -16.15
CA GLN A 389 7.36 -11.41 -17.49
C GLN A 389 7.14 -9.89 -17.51
N ALA A 390 6.28 -9.37 -16.63
CA ALA A 390 5.87 -7.98 -16.58
C ALA A 390 7.00 -7.05 -16.13
N ARG A 391 7.16 -5.91 -16.82
CA ARG A 391 8.06 -4.84 -16.39
C ARG A 391 7.41 -4.07 -15.23
N ALA A 392 8.11 -4.00 -14.11
CA ALA A 392 7.75 -3.15 -12.98
C ALA A 392 7.61 -1.67 -13.39
N GLN A 393 6.61 -0.97 -12.85
CA GLN A 393 6.47 0.48 -12.91
C GLN A 393 7.24 1.16 -11.78
N ILE A 394 7.15 0.60 -10.58
CA ILE A 394 7.55 1.27 -9.33
C ILE A 394 8.84 0.73 -8.72
N ARG A 395 9.75 0.14 -9.53
CA ARG A 395 11.01 -0.45 -9.06
C ARG A 395 12.22 0.07 -9.84
N ARG A 396 13.37 0.14 -9.16
CA ARG A 396 14.69 0.40 -9.77
C ARG A 396 15.68 -0.71 -9.40
N PRO A 397 16.57 -1.14 -10.32
CA PRO A 397 16.69 -0.68 -11.71
C PRO A 397 15.47 -1.02 -12.57
N LEU A 398 15.32 -0.25 -13.65
CA LEU A 398 14.24 -0.42 -14.63
C LEU A 398 14.41 -1.74 -15.39
N SER A 399 13.30 -2.28 -15.92
CA SER A 399 13.25 -3.60 -16.58
C SER A 399 13.47 -4.80 -15.66
N THR A 400 13.28 -4.63 -14.36
CA THR A 400 13.08 -5.73 -13.39
C THR A 400 11.62 -6.23 -13.40
N GLN A 401 11.39 -7.43 -12.88
CA GLN A 401 10.06 -8.05 -12.78
C GLN A 401 9.14 -7.25 -11.85
N ALA A 402 7.87 -7.14 -12.23
CA ALA A 402 6.82 -6.69 -11.31
C ALA A 402 6.73 -7.65 -10.12
N ARG A 403 6.64 -7.12 -8.89
CA ARG A 403 6.59 -7.95 -7.68
C ARG A 403 5.26 -7.78 -6.95
N VAL A 404 4.48 -8.85 -6.85
CA VAL A 404 3.08 -8.82 -6.41
C VAL A 404 2.70 -10.01 -5.53
N THR A 405 1.67 -9.84 -4.69
CA THR A 405 0.88 -10.95 -4.14
C THR A 405 -0.30 -11.23 -5.04
N ILE A 406 -0.71 -12.49 -5.10
CA ILE A 406 -1.81 -13.05 -5.85
C ILE A 406 -2.71 -13.79 -4.85
N SER A 407 -4.00 -13.47 -4.86
CA SER A 407 -5.02 -14.14 -4.06
C SER A 407 -6.17 -14.61 -4.95
N VAL A 408 -6.67 -15.81 -4.70
CA VAL A 408 -7.87 -16.37 -5.36
C VAL A 408 -8.90 -16.74 -4.31
N VAL A 409 -10.14 -16.29 -4.51
CA VAL A 409 -11.30 -16.60 -3.66
C VAL A 409 -12.42 -17.23 -4.47
N ASP A 410 -13.32 -17.95 -3.79
CA ASP A 410 -14.57 -18.45 -4.36
C ASP A 410 -15.66 -17.34 -4.38
N ALA A 411 -16.83 -17.64 -4.95
CA ALA A 411 -17.94 -16.68 -5.07
C ALA A 411 -18.51 -16.18 -3.72
N ASN A 412 -18.21 -16.85 -2.61
CA ASN A 412 -18.57 -16.48 -1.24
C ASN A 412 -17.46 -15.72 -0.51
N GLY A 413 -16.31 -15.48 -1.16
CA GLY A 413 -15.16 -14.78 -0.57
C GLY A 413 -14.25 -15.67 0.28
N ASP A 414 -14.44 -17.00 0.26
CA ASP A 414 -13.55 -17.94 0.95
C ASP A 414 -12.21 -18.07 0.20
N VAL A 415 -11.09 -18.05 0.95
CA VAL A 415 -9.73 -18.07 0.39
C VAL A 415 -9.39 -19.45 -0.16
N LEU A 416 -9.20 -19.56 -1.48
CA LEU A 416 -8.86 -20.83 -2.13
C LEU A 416 -7.36 -21.02 -2.32
N GLY A 417 -6.59 -19.93 -2.37
CA GLY A 417 -5.14 -19.99 -2.38
C GLY A 417 -4.49 -18.62 -2.52
N MET A 418 -3.26 -18.49 -2.02
CA MET A 418 -2.45 -17.29 -2.17
C MET A 418 -1.01 -17.66 -2.55
N ALA A 419 -0.36 -16.81 -3.33
CA ALA A 419 1.10 -16.84 -3.52
C ALA A 419 1.63 -15.43 -3.78
N ARG A 420 2.94 -15.27 -3.73
CA ARG A 420 3.61 -14.00 -4.08
C ARG A 420 4.86 -14.27 -4.89
N THR A 421 5.26 -13.33 -5.72
CA THR A 421 6.64 -13.31 -6.23
C THR A 421 7.60 -13.02 -5.08
N ARG A 422 8.85 -13.48 -5.18
CA ARG A 422 9.98 -12.95 -4.42
C ARG A 422 9.93 -11.41 -4.30
N ASP A 423 10.18 -10.88 -3.10
CA ASP A 423 10.24 -9.44 -2.80
C ASP A 423 8.98 -8.63 -3.24
N ALA A 424 7.81 -9.27 -3.28
CA ALA A 424 6.54 -8.54 -3.28
C ALA A 424 6.42 -7.72 -1.98
N PRO A 425 5.97 -6.45 -2.04
CA PRO A 425 5.74 -5.64 -0.86
C PRO A 425 4.70 -6.30 0.06
N ILE A 426 4.72 -5.98 1.35
CA ILE A 426 3.93 -6.70 2.34
C ILE A 426 2.48 -6.21 2.37
N PHE A 427 2.21 -4.91 2.17
CA PHE A 427 0.85 -4.37 2.11
C PHE A 427 -0.02 -5.08 1.06
N GLY A 428 0.61 -5.51 -0.05
CA GLY A 428 -0.07 -6.22 -1.13
C GLY A 428 -0.65 -7.57 -0.70
N ALA A 429 -0.32 -8.07 0.49
CA ALA A 429 -0.86 -9.32 1.02
C ALA A 429 -2.37 -9.22 1.28
N ASP A 430 -2.78 -8.44 2.30
CA ASP A 430 -4.17 -8.23 2.67
C ASP A 430 -4.95 -7.55 1.53
N VAL A 431 -4.34 -6.54 0.90
CA VAL A 431 -4.92 -5.81 -0.24
C VAL A 431 -5.21 -6.74 -1.43
N SER A 432 -4.36 -7.73 -1.75
CA SER A 432 -4.67 -8.67 -2.85
C SER A 432 -5.91 -9.52 -2.53
N LEU A 433 -6.16 -9.84 -1.26
CA LEU A 433 -7.35 -10.56 -0.83
C LEU A 433 -8.60 -9.67 -0.81
N GLN A 434 -8.49 -8.43 -0.31
CA GLN A 434 -9.56 -7.42 -0.40
C GLN A 434 -10.00 -7.21 -1.86
N LYS A 435 -9.03 -7.07 -2.78
CA LYS A 435 -9.26 -6.95 -4.22
C LYS A 435 -9.95 -8.18 -4.83
N ALA A 436 -9.48 -9.39 -4.49
CA ALA A 436 -10.08 -10.65 -4.97
C ALA A 436 -11.55 -10.77 -4.55
N ARG A 437 -11.82 -10.45 -3.28
CA ARG A 437 -13.17 -10.40 -2.69
C ARG A 437 -14.04 -9.32 -3.32
N THR A 438 -13.51 -8.12 -3.55
CA THR A 438 -14.28 -7.01 -4.13
C THR A 438 -14.77 -7.34 -5.54
N ALA A 439 -13.92 -7.87 -6.40
CA ALA A 439 -14.32 -8.30 -7.75
C ALA A 439 -15.37 -9.42 -7.74
N ALA A 440 -15.21 -10.44 -6.88
CA ALA A 440 -16.22 -11.50 -6.72
C ALA A 440 -17.54 -10.93 -6.17
N PHE A 441 -17.47 -10.12 -5.12
CA PHE A 441 -18.62 -9.56 -4.43
C PHE A 441 -19.46 -8.65 -5.32
N PHE A 442 -18.88 -7.60 -5.91
CA PHE A 442 -19.64 -6.66 -6.74
C PHE A 442 -20.21 -7.31 -8.02
N SER A 443 -19.67 -8.45 -8.45
CA SER A 443 -20.19 -9.26 -9.55
C SER A 443 -21.31 -10.24 -9.15
N SER A 444 -21.58 -10.39 -7.85
CA SER A 444 -22.59 -11.31 -7.31
C SER A 444 -23.99 -10.71 -7.37
N THR A 445 -24.98 -11.51 -7.77
CA THR A 445 -26.41 -11.13 -7.78
C THR A 445 -27.01 -11.00 -6.37
N GLY A 446 -26.28 -11.42 -5.33
CA GLY A 446 -26.66 -11.28 -3.93
C GLY A 446 -26.04 -10.06 -3.23
N ALA A 447 -25.18 -9.27 -3.89
CA ALA A 447 -24.44 -8.20 -3.22
C ALA A 447 -25.35 -7.07 -2.71
N ALA A 448 -26.44 -6.76 -3.42
CA ALA A 448 -27.47 -5.86 -2.91
C ALA A 448 -28.11 -6.38 -1.61
N ASP A 449 -28.47 -7.66 -1.54
CA ASP A 449 -29.05 -8.25 -0.31
C ASP A 449 -28.05 -8.25 0.83
N PHE A 450 -26.78 -8.57 0.57
CA PHE A 450 -25.73 -8.52 1.60
C PHE A 450 -25.65 -7.12 2.21
N LEU A 451 -25.45 -6.08 1.38
CA LEU A 451 -25.33 -4.69 1.84
C LEU A 451 -26.60 -4.18 2.55
N GLN A 452 -27.79 -4.61 2.12
CA GLN A 452 -29.08 -4.22 2.71
C GLN A 452 -29.41 -4.95 4.02
N ASN A 453 -28.64 -5.97 4.42
CA ASN A 453 -28.81 -6.70 5.69
C ASN A 453 -27.66 -6.44 6.70
N LEU A 454 -26.72 -5.55 6.40
CA LEU A 454 -25.67 -5.16 7.34
C LEU A 454 -26.23 -4.25 8.47
N PRO A 455 -25.63 -4.29 9.68
CA PRO A 455 -25.94 -3.31 10.73
C PRO A 455 -25.58 -1.88 10.32
N LEU A 456 -26.21 -0.91 10.99
CA LEU A 456 -25.87 0.51 10.83
C LEU A 456 -24.43 0.78 11.29
N THR A 457 -23.76 1.67 10.57
CA THR A 457 -22.40 2.11 10.86
C THR A 457 -22.42 3.34 11.75
N GLN A 458 -21.68 3.32 12.86
CA GLN A 458 -21.68 4.39 13.86
C GLN A 458 -20.46 5.30 13.68
N TYR A 459 -20.69 6.56 13.31
CA TYR A 459 -19.69 7.62 13.43
C TYR A 459 -19.68 8.19 14.85
N LEU A 460 -18.52 8.66 15.29
CA LEU A 460 -18.27 9.10 16.67
C LEU A 460 -18.03 10.61 16.77
N ASN A 461 -18.24 11.14 17.97
CA ASN A 461 -17.72 12.43 18.42
C ASN A 461 -16.24 12.25 18.84
N PRO A 462 -15.50 13.35 19.10
CA PRO A 462 -14.11 13.26 19.55
C PRO A 462 -13.93 12.40 20.81
N ASP A 463 -14.88 12.46 21.75
CA ASP A 463 -14.89 11.69 23.01
C ASP A 463 -15.32 10.21 22.86
N LEU A 464 -15.28 9.67 21.63
CA LEU A 464 -15.75 8.33 21.24
C LEU A 464 -17.25 8.05 21.49
N SER A 465 -18.06 9.06 21.83
CA SER A 465 -19.51 8.89 21.97
C SER A 465 -20.23 8.83 20.61
N PRO A 466 -21.37 8.12 20.48
CA PRO A 466 -22.17 8.09 19.25
C PRO A 466 -22.58 9.46 18.72
N LYS A 467 -22.27 9.73 17.44
CA LYS A 467 -22.59 10.99 16.72
C LYS A 467 -23.71 10.83 15.71
N ARG A 468 -23.55 9.92 14.75
CA ARG A 468 -24.46 9.70 13.62
C ARG A 468 -24.38 8.27 13.11
N GLU A 469 -25.53 7.66 12.83
CA GLU A 469 -25.62 6.38 12.14
C GLU A 469 -25.64 6.57 10.62
N ILE A 470 -24.96 5.68 9.89
CA ILE A 470 -24.98 5.56 8.43
C ILE A 470 -25.59 4.21 8.07
N ASP A 471 -26.66 4.23 7.28
CA ASP A 471 -27.28 3.03 6.72
C ASP A 471 -26.63 2.66 5.38
N ILE A 472 -26.02 1.48 5.34
CA ILE A 472 -25.30 0.93 4.17
C ILE A 472 -26.24 0.65 2.99
N ALA A 473 -27.54 0.42 3.22
CA ALA A 473 -28.53 0.24 2.16
C ALA A 473 -28.63 1.47 1.23
N ASN A 474 -28.30 2.67 1.72
CA ASN A 474 -28.27 3.88 0.90
C ASN A 474 -27.23 3.81 -0.23
N TYR A 475 -26.11 3.10 -0.04
CA TYR A 475 -25.11 2.91 -1.11
C TYR A 475 -25.66 2.05 -2.26
N VAL A 476 -26.52 1.08 -1.97
CA VAL A 476 -27.19 0.26 -2.98
C VAL A 476 -28.19 1.12 -3.78
N GLN A 477 -28.98 1.96 -3.09
CA GLN A 477 -29.93 2.87 -3.75
C GLN A 477 -29.21 3.93 -4.59
N ALA A 478 -28.17 4.56 -4.04
CA ALA A 478 -27.37 5.55 -4.74
C ALA A 478 -26.71 4.97 -6.00
N LEU A 479 -26.20 3.73 -5.93
CA LEU A 479 -25.65 3.03 -7.10
C LEU A 479 -26.71 2.73 -8.15
N ALA A 480 -27.90 2.28 -7.76
CA ALA A 480 -29.01 2.02 -8.67
C ALA A 480 -29.46 3.30 -9.43
N ASP A 481 -29.65 4.41 -8.71
CA ASP A 481 -30.03 5.71 -9.30
C ASP A 481 -28.89 6.33 -10.15
N PHE A 482 -27.64 6.00 -9.83
CA PHE A 482 -26.48 6.47 -10.57
C PHE A 482 -26.27 5.71 -11.89
N LEU A 483 -26.42 4.38 -11.87
CA LEU A 483 -26.38 3.51 -13.04
C LEU A 483 -27.66 3.57 -13.90
N GLU A 484 -28.75 4.13 -13.36
CA GLU A 484 -30.09 4.17 -13.97
C GLU A 484 -30.67 2.75 -14.17
N ASP A 485 -30.32 1.84 -13.25
CA ASP A 485 -30.75 0.43 -13.20
C ASP A 485 -31.14 0.03 -11.75
N SER A 486 -32.44 -0.19 -11.52
CA SER A 486 -32.99 -0.64 -10.23
C SER A 486 -32.62 -2.09 -9.86
N SER A 487 -31.92 -2.81 -10.73
CA SER A 487 -31.33 -4.12 -10.51
C SER A 487 -29.80 -4.11 -10.38
N ALA A 488 -29.17 -2.94 -10.17
CA ALA A 488 -27.76 -2.86 -9.79
C ALA A 488 -27.43 -3.81 -8.60
N LEU A 489 -26.29 -4.50 -8.68
CA LEU A 489 -25.87 -5.56 -7.72
C LEU A 489 -26.85 -6.74 -7.56
N ARG A 490 -27.75 -6.91 -8.55
CA ARG A 490 -28.70 -8.03 -8.70
C ARG A 490 -28.75 -8.55 -10.16
N ASN A 491 -28.33 -7.72 -11.11
CA ASN A 491 -28.32 -7.95 -12.56
C ASN A 491 -27.21 -8.90 -13.06
N GLY A 492 -26.18 -9.16 -12.25
CA GLY A 492 -25.05 -10.04 -12.61
C GLY A 492 -24.01 -9.40 -13.54
N ILE A 493 -23.97 -8.07 -13.62
CA ILE A 493 -22.86 -7.36 -14.29
C ILE A 493 -21.55 -7.64 -13.54
N ALA A 494 -20.52 -8.02 -14.28
CA ALA A 494 -19.19 -8.32 -13.76
C ALA A 494 -18.39 -7.03 -13.51
N PHE A 495 -17.96 -6.81 -12.26
CA PHE A 495 -17.16 -5.67 -11.83
C PHE A 495 -15.73 -6.09 -11.45
N SER A 496 -14.77 -5.27 -11.86
CA SER A 496 -13.39 -5.25 -11.37
C SER A 496 -13.18 -4.06 -10.43
N ASP A 497 -12.07 -4.01 -9.70
CA ASP A 497 -11.75 -2.83 -8.87
C ASP A 497 -11.39 -1.59 -9.68
N ARG A 498 -11.14 -1.70 -10.99
CA ARG A 498 -11.09 -0.50 -11.86
C ARG A 498 -12.47 0.07 -12.11
N ALA A 499 -13.49 -0.78 -12.25
CA ALA A 499 -14.88 -0.34 -12.44
C ALA A 499 -15.49 0.14 -11.12
N GLY A 500 -15.36 -0.65 -10.04
CA GLY A 500 -15.76 -0.26 -8.68
C GLY A 500 -14.99 0.97 -8.20
N GLY A 501 -13.67 0.99 -8.38
CA GLY A 501 -12.81 2.14 -8.09
C GLY A 501 -13.05 3.37 -8.95
N ASN A 502 -13.76 3.25 -10.08
CA ASN A 502 -14.31 4.42 -10.79
C ASN A 502 -15.59 4.94 -10.12
N LEU A 503 -16.43 4.06 -9.56
CA LEU A 503 -17.66 4.41 -8.84
C LEU A 503 -17.42 4.90 -7.40
N SER A 504 -16.21 4.73 -6.86
CA SER A 504 -15.79 5.20 -5.52
C SER A 504 -14.99 6.52 -5.54
N ARG A 505 -14.94 7.25 -6.66
CA ARG A 505 -14.15 8.50 -6.75
C ARG A 505 -14.82 9.69 -6.05
N PRO A 506 -14.06 10.59 -5.39
CA PRO A 506 -14.60 11.84 -4.83
C PRO A 506 -15.16 12.80 -5.90
N PHE A 507 -14.64 12.71 -7.12
CA PHE A 507 -15.14 13.42 -8.30
C PHE A 507 -15.38 12.39 -9.42
N TYR A 508 -16.59 12.32 -9.97
CA TYR A 508 -16.93 11.44 -11.08
C TYR A 508 -17.28 12.21 -12.36
N PRO A 509 -16.64 11.91 -13.50
CA PRO A 509 -15.47 11.03 -13.65
C PRO A 509 -14.18 11.67 -13.10
N ASP A 510 -13.13 10.84 -12.98
CA ASP A 510 -11.75 11.30 -12.72
C ASP A 510 -11.39 12.53 -13.59
N GLY A 511 -10.69 13.50 -13.01
CA GLY A 511 -10.18 14.66 -13.76
C GLY A 511 -11.20 15.78 -14.02
N ILE A 512 -12.32 15.84 -13.29
CA ILE A 512 -13.27 16.97 -13.36
C ILE A 512 -13.50 17.56 -11.96
N ASP A 513 -12.74 18.60 -11.60
CA ASP A 513 -12.89 19.34 -10.34
C ASP A 513 -14.36 19.74 -10.09
N ASN A 514 -14.84 19.53 -8.86
CA ASN A 514 -16.21 19.86 -8.42
C ASN A 514 -17.33 19.08 -9.16
N ALA A 515 -17.00 18.02 -9.90
CA ALA A 515 -18.01 17.05 -10.30
C ALA A 515 -18.61 16.36 -9.06
N PRO A 516 -19.86 15.86 -9.11
CA PRO A 516 -20.42 15.04 -8.03
C PRO A 516 -19.56 13.79 -7.77
N PRO A 517 -19.59 13.24 -6.54
CA PRO A 517 -18.91 11.97 -6.25
C PRO A 517 -19.51 10.81 -7.04
N GLY A 518 -18.73 9.74 -7.19
CA GLY A 518 -19.27 8.44 -7.55
C GLY A 518 -20.17 7.87 -6.44
N PRO A 519 -21.12 6.98 -6.74
CA PRO A 519 -22.18 6.57 -5.81
C PRO A 519 -21.69 5.78 -4.59
N LEU A 520 -20.44 5.31 -4.58
CA LEU A 520 -19.83 4.60 -3.46
C LEU A 520 -18.92 5.49 -2.59
N SER A 521 -18.72 6.75 -3.01
CA SER A 521 -17.90 7.75 -2.32
C SER A 521 -18.74 8.61 -1.37
N LYS A 522 -18.10 9.23 -0.37
CA LYS A 522 -18.67 10.40 0.31
C LYS A 522 -18.73 11.63 -0.60
N PRO A 523 -19.66 12.57 -0.34
CA PRO A 523 -19.66 13.91 -0.95
C PRO A 523 -18.62 14.85 -0.31
N ALA A 524 -18.31 15.95 -0.99
CA ALA A 524 -17.50 17.03 -0.41
C ALA A 524 -18.11 17.55 0.91
N GLY A 525 -17.27 17.71 1.94
CA GLY A 525 -17.69 18.01 3.31
C GLY A 525 -17.83 16.78 4.22
N GLU A 526 -18.03 15.59 3.65
CA GLU A 526 -17.91 14.31 4.37
C GLU A 526 -16.73 13.46 3.88
N TRP A 527 -16.21 13.72 2.68
CA TRP A 527 -15.09 12.99 2.09
C TRP A 527 -13.74 13.48 2.58
N SER A 528 -12.86 12.53 2.92
CA SER A 528 -11.41 12.74 3.03
C SER A 528 -10.66 11.40 2.88
N PRO A 529 -9.31 11.39 2.87
CA PRO A 529 -8.54 10.16 3.02
C PRO A 529 -8.79 9.38 4.33
N PHE A 530 -9.47 9.96 5.32
CA PHE A 530 -9.96 9.28 6.53
C PHE A 530 -11.48 9.01 6.50
N SER A 531 -12.14 9.23 5.35
CA SER A 531 -13.58 9.08 5.12
C SER A 531 -13.90 8.93 3.63
N THR A 532 -13.54 7.78 3.00
CA THR A 532 -13.71 7.64 1.53
C THR A 532 -15.14 7.35 1.09
N GLY A 533 -15.93 6.62 1.88
CA GLY A 533 -17.28 6.18 1.53
C GLY A 533 -17.54 4.74 1.97
N LEU A 534 -18.22 3.95 1.14
CA LEU A 534 -18.59 2.57 1.42
C LEU A 534 -17.41 1.70 1.89
N GLN A 535 -16.21 1.96 1.38
CA GLN A 535 -15.00 1.22 1.75
C GLN A 535 -14.71 1.30 3.27
N LEU A 536 -14.69 2.51 3.84
CA LEU A 536 -14.51 2.68 5.27
C LEU A 536 -15.77 2.25 6.02
N ASP A 537 -16.95 2.66 5.55
CA ASP A 537 -18.20 2.46 6.29
C ASP A 537 -18.48 0.97 6.56
N LEU A 538 -18.12 0.08 5.62
CA LEU A 538 -18.20 -1.38 5.84
C LEU A 538 -17.35 -1.87 7.02
N ALA A 539 -16.19 -1.26 7.27
CA ALA A 539 -15.22 -1.67 8.29
C ALA A 539 -15.23 -0.81 9.57
N MET A 540 -15.87 0.37 9.54
CA MET A 540 -15.78 1.41 10.57
C MET A 540 -16.15 0.91 11.98
N ASN A 541 -17.24 0.14 12.12
CA ASN A 541 -17.63 -0.43 13.41
C ASN A 541 -16.57 -1.41 13.98
N ALA A 542 -15.89 -2.17 13.12
CA ALA A 542 -14.85 -3.10 13.53
C ALA A 542 -13.55 -2.39 13.94
N VAL A 543 -13.15 -1.36 13.19
CA VAL A 543 -12.03 -0.48 13.54
C VAL A 543 -12.29 0.21 14.89
N VAL A 544 -13.50 0.75 15.10
CA VAL A 544 -13.92 1.33 16.38
C VAL A 544 -13.91 0.29 17.50
N SER A 545 -14.36 -0.95 17.25
CA SER A 545 -14.35 -2.03 18.24
C SER A 545 -12.92 -2.35 18.71
N HIS A 546 -11.96 -2.42 17.79
CA HIS A 546 -10.54 -2.58 18.12
C HIS A 546 -9.97 -1.38 18.91
N LEU A 547 -10.28 -0.15 18.49
CA LEU A 547 -9.84 1.06 19.22
C LEU A 547 -10.39 1.10 20.65
N LEU A 548 -11.63 0.66 20.86
CA LEU A 548 -12.22 0.52 22.21
C LEU A 548 -11.57 -0.61 23.02
N HIS A 549 -11.12 -1.70 22.38
CA HIS A 549 -10.37 -2.77 23.04
C HIS A 549 -9.02 -2.29 23.55
N VAL A 550 -8.19 -1.73 22.66
CA VAL A 550 -6.84 -1.24 23.01
C VAL A 550 -6.91 -0.07 24.00
N ALA A 551 -7.99 0.73 23.98
CA ALA A 551 -8.26 1.74 25.00
C ALA A 551 -8.67 1.17 26.39
N GLY A 552 -8.83 -0.14 26.54
CA GLY A 552 -9.31 -0.79 27.77
C GLY A 552 -10.79 -0.54 28.08
N LEU A 553 -11.56 -0.02 27.10
CA LEU A 553 -13.00 0.25 27.23
C LEU A 553 -13.85 -0.98 26.85
N GLN A 554 -13.26 -1.94 26.12
CA GLN A 554 -13.88 -3.21 25.75
C GLN A 554 -12.94 -4.37 26.11
N ALA A 555 -13.46 -5.42 26.75
CA ALA A 555 -12.63 -6.49 27.32
C ALA A 555 -12.12 -7.51 26.29
N GLU A 556 -12.85 -7.71 25.20
CA GLU A 556 -12.50 -8.60 24.08
C GLU A 556 -12.22 -7.74 22.84
N ASP A 557 -11.28 -8.17 21.99
CA ASP A 557 -11.03 -7.53 20.70
C ASP A 557 -12.10 -7.92 19.65
N VAL A 558 -12.12 -7.20 18.54
CA VAL A 558 -12.91 -7.51 17.36
C VAL A 558 -12.49 -8.85 16.74
N GLY A 559 -13.47 -9.62 16.25
CA GLY A 559 -13.21 -10.89 15.56
C GLY A 559 -12.63 -10.71 14.15
N PRO A 560 -12.14 -11.80 13.53
CA PRO A 560 -11.57 -11.82 12.17
C PRO A 560 -12.66 -11.72 11.08
N ASN A 561 -13.43 -10.63 11.08
CA ASN A 561 -14.23 -10.14 9.97
C ASN A 561 -14.55 -8.65 10.24
N CYS A 562 -13.95 -7.74 9.48
CA CYS A 562 -14.16 -6.31 9.57
C CYS A 562 -15.59 -5.87 9.22
N VAL A 563 -16.33 -6.64 8.43
CA VAL A 563 -17.60 -6.21 7.85
C VAL A 563 -18.78 -6.76 8.62
N GLY A 564 -19.80 -5.93 8.88
CA GLY A 564 -21.02 -6.36 9.55
C GLY A 564 -20.89 -6.58 11.05
N VAL A 565 -19.85 -6.02 11.69
CA VAL A 565 -19.80 -5.87 13.14
C VAL A 565 -20.80 -4.79 13.57
N PRO A 566 -21.73 -5.05 14.51
CA PRO A 566 -22.61 -4.02 15.06
C PRO A 566 -21.83 -3.13 16.04
N PHE A 567 -22.18 -1.84 16.14
CA PHE A 567 -21.53 -0.93 17.09
C PHE A 567 -21.66 -1.43 18.55
N GLY A 568 -20.55 -1.42 19.28
CA GLY A 568 -20.45 -1.98 20.64
C GLY A 568 -20.41 -3.51 20.69
N GLY A 569 -20.20 -4.19 19.54
CA GLY A 569 -19.95 -5.62 19.44
C GLY A 569 -18.56 -5.94 18.88
N THR A 570 -18.15 -7.20 19.04
CA THR A 570 -16.88 -7.76 18.52
C THR A 570 -17.08 -8.77 17.41
N ALA A 571 -18.22 -9.47 17.38
CA ALA A 571 -18.54 -10.47 16.37
C ALA A 571 -19.28 -9.86 15.17
N SER A 572 -18.85 -10.22 13.97
CA SER A 572 -19.58 -9.93 12.72
C SER A 572 -20.85 -10.77 12.59
N SER A 573 -21.89 -10.21 11.97
CA SER A 573 -23.07 -10.94 11.49
C SER A 573 -23.04 -11.26 9.99
N ALA A 574 -21.96 -10.93 9.28
CA ALA A 574 -21.84 -11.06 7.83
C ALA A 574 -21.15 -12.36 7.40
N GLY A 575 -21.35 -12.74 6.13
CA GLY A 575 -20.57 -13.80 5.47
C GLY A 575 -19.17 -13.33 5.07
N ASN A 576 -18.35 -14.28 4.59
CA ASN A 576 -16.93 -14.05 4.26
C ASN A 576 -16.69 -13.23 2.97
N ASN A 577 -17.77 -12.83 2.28
CA ASN A 577 -17.76 -12.23 0.95
C ASN A 577 -16.78 -11.06 0.80
N VAL A 578 -16.62 -10.28 1.87
CA VAL A 578 -15.73 -9.11 1.98
C VAL A 578 -15.10 -9.05 3.38
N ALA A 579 -14.67 -10.19 3.95
CA ALA A 579 -14.36 -10.29 5.39
C ALA A 579 -13.28 -9.31 5.89
N ASN A 580 -12.26 -9.02 5.08
CA ASN A 580 -11.23 -8.01 5.37
C ASN A 580 -11.53 -6.63 4.75
N GLY A 581 -12.79 -6.36 4.39
CA GLY A 581 -13.23 -5.14 3.70
C GLY A 581 -13.18 -5.25 2.16
N ILE A 582 -13.22 -4.09 1.49
CA ILE A 582 -13.14 -3.96 0.03
C ILE A 582 -12.00 -3.04 -0.38
N GLN A 583 -11.53 -3.14 -1.63
CA GLN A 583 -10.54 -2.21 -2.18
C GLN A 583 -11.07 -1.48 -3.42
N ILE A 584 -10.75 -0.19 -3.52
CA ILE A 584 -11.29 0.73 -4.53
C ILE A 584 -10.27 1.18 -5.58
N PHE A 585 -9.17 0.44 -5.79
CA PHE A 585 -8.20 0.70 -6.87
C PHE A 585 -7.81 -0.58 -7.65
N PRO A 586 -7.40 -0.45 -8.92
CA PRO A 586 -7.32 -1.58 -9.86
C PRO A 586 -6.39 -2.72 -9.44
N GLY A 587 -6.61 -3.91 -10.00
CA GLY A 587 -5.82 -5.11 -9.72
C GLY A 587 -6.62 -6.41 -9.53
N SER A 588 -7.84 -6.51 -10.05
CA SER A 588 -8.69 -7.69 -9.85
C SER A 588 -9.66 -7.92 -10.99
N VAL A 589 -10.08 -9.19 -11.15
CA VAL A 589 -11.19 -9.56 -12.03
C VAL A 589 -11.97 -10.75 -11.46
N PRO A 590 -13.30 -10.81 -11.70
CA PRO A 590 -14.12 -11.96 -11.37
C PRO A 590 -13.91 -13.12 -12.36
N ILE A 591 -14.01 -14.34 -11.85
CA ILE A 591 -13.77 -15.59 -12.57
C ILE A 591 -15.12 -16.27 -12.83
N TYR A 592 -15.31 -16.73 -14.06
CA TYR A 592 -16.59 -17.25 -14.54
C TYR A 592 -16.47 -18.65 -15.16
N LYS A 593 -17.48 -19.50 -14.95
CA LYS A 593 -17.72 -20.73 -15.72
C LYS A 593 -18.96 -20.51 -16.60
N GLY A 594 -18.71 -20.19 -17.87
CA GLY A 594 -19.74 -19.64 -18.77
C GLY A 594 -20.24 -18.30 -18.24
N ASN A 595 -21.52 -18.23 -17.85
CA ASN A 595 -22.13 -17.03 -17.29
C ASN A 595 -22.30 -17.11 -15.75
N THR A 596 -21.84 -18.20 -15.11
CA THR A 596 -21.86 -18.36 -13.65
C THR A 596 -20.59 -17.77 -13.05
N LEU A 597 -20.72 -16.82 -12.12
CA LEU A 597 -19.62 -16.36 -11.26
C LEU A 597 -19.16 -17.52 -10.36
N VAL A 598 -17.86 -17.78 -10.32
CA VAL A 598 -17.27 -18.88 -9.50
C VAL A 598 -16.21 -18.41 -8.51
N GLY A 599 -15.76 -17.16 -8.61
CA GLY A 599 -14.73 -16.61 -7.72
C GLY A 599 -14.15 -15.28 -8.22
N GLY A 600 -13.03 -14.89 -7.64
CA GLY A 600 -12.28 -13.69 -8.02
C GLY A 600 -10.78 -13.87 -7.83
N ILE A 601 -9.99 -13.20 -8.67
CA ILE A 601 -8.54 -13.02 -8.48
C ILE A 601 -8.26 -11.57 -8.09
N GLY A 602 -7.33 -11.37 -7.17
CA GLY A 602 -6.80 -10.06 -6.79
C GLY A 602 -5.28 -10.08 -6.74
N ILE A 603 -4.68 -8.99 -7.20
CA ILE A 603 -3.25 -8.80 -7.35
C ILE A 603 -2.85 -7.50 -6.66
N SER A 604 -1.78 -7.50 -5.89
CA SER A 604 -1.21 -6.24 -5.43
C SER A 604 0.30 -6.28 -5.17
N GLY A 605 1.01 -5.30 -5.72
CA GLY A 605 2.36 -4.94 -5.30
C GLY A 605 3.18 -4.10 -6.27
N ASP A 606 2.70 -3.84 -7.49
CA ASP A 606 3.37 -2.97 -8.45
C ASP A 606 2.43 -1.82 -8.90
N GLY A 607 2.63 -1.24 -10.09
CA GLY A 607 1.69 -0.27 -10.66
C GLY A 607 0.29 -0.88 -10.90
N VAL A 608 -0.76 -0.07 -10.74
CA VAL A 608 -2.16 -0.55 -10.85
C VAL A 608 -2.54 -1.13 -12.21
N ASP A 609 -1.83 -0.77 -13.28
CA ASP A 609 -1.98 -1.37 -14.62
C ASP A 609 -1.22 -2.71 -14.74
N GLN A 610 -0.08 -2.87 -14.04
CA GLN A 610 0.58 -4.17 -13.88
C GLN A 610 -0.31 -5.13 -13.08
N ASP A 611 -0.86 -4.70 -11.94
CA ASP A 611 -1.77 -5.50 -11.11
C ASP A 611 -2.96 -6.01 -11.94
N ASP A 612 -3.65 -5.13 -12.68
CA ASP A 612 -4.78 -5.48 -13.57
C ASP A 612 -4.38 -6.48 -14.66
N MET A 613 -3.26 -6.23 -15.33
CA MET A 613 -2.76 -7.10 -16.39
C MET A 613 -2.45 -8.50 -15.87
N ILE A 614 -1.81 -8.60 -14.71
CA ILE A 614 -1.48 -9.87 -14.07
C ILE A 614 -2.76 -10.62 -13.68
N ALA A 615 -3.77 -9.93 -13.15
CA ALA A 615 -5.06 -10.51 -12.78
C ALA A 615 -5.74 -11.15 -14.00
N PHE A 616 -5.94 -10.33 -15.03
CA PHE A 616 -6.70 -10.68 -16.22
C PHE A 616 -6.00 -11.67 -17.15
N LEU A 617 -4.68 -11.55 -17.32
CA LEU A 617 -3.91 -12.51 -18.12
C LEU A 617 -3.60 -13.81 -17.35
N GLY A 618 -3.53 -13.77 -16.02
CA GLY A 618 -3.40 -14.97 -15.18
C GLY A 618 -4.61 -15.89 -15.38
N VAL A 619 -5.82 -15.35 -15.19
CA VAL A 619 -7.08 -16.09 -15.44
C VAL A 619 -7.19 -16.53 -16.89
N HIS A 620 -6.85 -15.68 -17.87
CA HIS A 620 -6.94 -16.05 -19.30
C HIS A 620 -5.98 -17.18 -19.69
N ARG A 621 -4.69 -17.09 -19.31
CA ARG A 621 -3.69 -18.13 -19.63
C ARG A 621 -4.00 -19.44 -18.90
N ALA A 622 -4.50 -19.37 -17.66
CA ALA A 622 -4.95 -20.54 -16.92
C ALA A 622 -6.19 -21.17 -17.57
N ALA A 623 -7.12 -20.36 -18.09
CA ALA A 623 -8.27 -20.85 -18.86
C ALA A 623 -7.84 -21.56 -20.14
N GLU A 624 -6.90 -21.01 -20.92
CA GLU A 624 -6.33 -21.68 -22.11
C GLU A 624 -5.70 -23.03 -21.74
N LYS A 625 -4.91 -23.07 -20.67
CA LYS A 625 -4.25 -24.27 -20.11
C LYS A 625 -5.25 -25.33 -19.62
N MET A 626 -6.37 -24.90 -19.04
CA MET A 626 -7.45 -25.75 -18.52
C MET A 626 -8.58 -25.98 -19.52
N ASN A 627 -8.30 -25.85 -20.84
CA ASN A 627 -9.22 -26.10 -21.96
C ASN A 627 -10.54 -25.31 -21.91
N GLY A 628 -10.56 -24.13 -21.28
CA GLY A 628 -11.73 -23.26 -21.15
C GLY A 628 -12.76 -23.69 -20.10
N SER A 629 -12.36 -24.46 -19.09
CA SER A 629 -13.24 -24.86 -17.96
C SER A 629 -13.77 -23.67 -17.15
N PHE A 630 -13.02 -22.57 -17.11
CA PHE A 630 -13.40 -21.24 -16.62
C PHE A 630 -12.77 -20.17 -17.55
N ASN A 631 -13.09 -18.89 -17.35
CA ASN A 631 -12.35 -17.75 -17.93
C ASN A 631 -12.64 -16.45 -17.14
N ASN A 632 -12.14 -15.31 -17.64
CA ASN A 632 -12.66 -13.98 -17.30
C ASN A 632 -14.15 -13.88 -17.66
N ALA A 633 -14.87 -12.94 -17.03
CA ALA A 633 -16.26 -12.63 -17.37
C ALA A 633 -16.50 -12.44 -18.89
N PRO A 634 -17.61 -12.95 -19.46
CA PRO A 634 -18.01 -12.66 -20.85
C PRO A 634 -18.11 -11.15 -21.13
N PRO A 635 -17.54 -10.62 -22.24
CA PRO A 635 -17.52 -9.19 -22.54
C PRO A 635 -18.89 -8.48 -22.49
N GLU A 636 -19.96 -9.19 -22.83
CA GLU A 636 -21.33 -8.70 -22.83
C GLU A 636 -21.94 -8.45 -21.45
N ILE A 637 -21.31 -8.94 -20.36
CA ILE A 637 -21.71 -8.64 -18.98
C ILE A 637 -20.68 -7.82 -18.20
N ARG A 638 -19.54 -7.42 -18.80
CA ARG A 638 -18.52 -6.61 -18.11
C ARG A 638 -19.04 -5.20 -17.82
N ALA A 639 -18.62 -4.61 -16.70
CA ALA A 639 -19.04 -3.27 -16.28
C ALA A 639 -18.65 -2.15 -17.28
N ASP A 640 -17.70 -2.37 -18.19
CA ASP A 640 -17.40 -1.44 -19.29
C ASP A 640 -18.40 -1.50 -20.46
N THR A 641 -19.50 -2.24 -20.32
CA THR A 641 -20.74 -2.03 -21.09
C THR A 641 -21.54 -0.83 -20.57
N LEU A 642 -21.37 -0.42 -19.31
CA LEU A 642 -22.12 0.65 -18.66
C LEU A 642 -21.51 2.04 -18.96
N THR A 643 -22.39 3.04 -19.16
CA THR A 643 -22.02 4.43 -19.43
C THR A 643 -22.69 5.45 -18.49
N PRO A 644 -22.64 5.27 -17.15
CA PRO A 644 -23.34 6.13 -16.21
C PRO A 644 -22.90 7.59 -16.35
N LYS A 645 -23.91 8.47 -16.37
CA LYS A 645 -23.79 9.92 -16.64
C LYS A 645 -22.99 10.24 -17.91
N GLY A 646 -23.07 9.36 -18.91
CA GLY A 646 -22.44 9.50 -20.22
C GLY A 646 -20.98 9.07 -20.29
N THR A 647 -20.37 8.64 -19.18
CA THR A 647 -18.97 8.17 -19.15
C THR A 647 -18.92 6.65 -19.02
N ARG A 648 -18.20 6.00 -19.94
CA ARG A 648 -17.97 4.54 -19.92
C ARG A 648 -17.08 4.14 -18.74
N LEU A 649 -17.50 3.15 -17.95
CA LEU A 649 -16.63 2.58 -16.92
C LEU A 649 -15.42 1.85 -17.56
N ARG A 650 -14.31 1.76 -16.82
CA ARG A 650 -13.10 1.03 -17.25
C ARG A 650 -13.08 -0.34 -16.56
N TYR A 651 -13.04 -1.44 -17.31
CA TYR A 651 -12.95 -2.78 -16.73
C TYR A 651 -11.51 -3.16 -16.36
N ILE A 652 -10.55 -2.93 -17.24
CA ILE A 652 -9.11 -3.09 -16.95
C ILE A 652 -8.28 -2.04 -17.71
N SER A 653 -7.02 -1.87 -17.34
CA SER A 653 -5.97 -1.29 -18.18
C SER A 653 -4.71 -2.15 -18.11
N CYS A 654 -3.95 -2.20 -19.20
CA CYS A 654 -2.70 -2.95 -19.28
C CYS A 654 -1.58 -2.04 -19.83
N PRO A 655 -0.36 -2.09 -19.26
CA PRO A 655 0.67 -1.08 -19.49
C PRO A 655 1.27 -1.16 -20.90
N GLN A 656 1.78 -0.02 -21.38
CA GLN A 656 2.48 0.06 -22.68
C GLN A 656 3.84 -0.64 -22.60
N THR A 657 4.18 -1.42 -23.63
CA THR A 657 5.33 -2.34 -23.65
C THR A 657 5.39 -3.17 -22.36
N PRO A 658 4.39 -4.02 -22.08
CA PRO A 658 4.16 -4.59 -20.75
C PRO A 658 5.23 -5.56 -20.27
N PHE A 659 5.93 -6.25 -21.18
CA PHE A 659 6.84 -7.34 -20.85
C PHE A 659 8.32 -6.96 -21.02
N ILE A 660 9.18 -7.56 -20.20
CA ILE A 660 10.63 -7.35 -20.23
C ILE A 660 11.21 -7.97 -21.51
N GLY A 661 11.98 -7.18 -22.27
CA GLY A 661 12.64 -7.66 -23.48
C GLY A 661 11.71 -8.00 -24.66
N SER A 662 10.46 -7.53 -24.64
CA SER A 662 9.48 -7.76 -25.71
C SER A 662 8.90 -6.43 -26.22
N ASP A 663 8.65 -6.37 -27.53
CA ASP A 663 7.99 -5.25 -28.21
C ASP A 663 6.45 -5.40 -28.25
N GLU A 664 5.89 -6.47 -27.67
CA GLU A 664 4.43 -6.70 -27.61
C GLU A 664 3.65 -5.50 -27.06
N GLN A 665 2.44 -5.29 -27.55
CA GLN A 665 1.55 -4.19 -27.15
C GLN A 665 0.10 -4.68 -27.08
N ASN A 666 -0.75 -3.98 -26.31
CA ASN A 666 -2.19 -4.27 -26.21
C ASN A 666 -2.50 -5.73 -25.84
N VAL A 667 -1.65 -6.36 -25.00
CA VAL A 667 -1.63 -7.81 -24.71
C VAL A 667 -2.93 -8.37 -24.09
N CYS A 668 -3.81 -7.49 -23.62
CA CYS A 668 -5.13 -7.77 -23.03
C CYS A 668 -6.30 -7.59 -24.03
N ALA A 669 -6.04 -7.11 -25.25
CA ALA A 669 -7.10 -6.89 -26.24
C ALA A 669 -7.61 -8.21 -26.83
N GLY A 670 -8.93 -8.35 -26.96
CA GLY A 670 -9.58 -9.54 -27.53
C GLY A 670 -9.64 -10.75 -26.58
N LYS A 671 -9.65 -10.51 -25.26
CA LYS A 671 -9.65 -11.50 -24.17
C LYS A 671 -10.76 -11.20 -23.16
#